data_AF-A0A2E2P175-F1
#
_entry.id   AF-A0A2E2P175-F1
#
_cell.length_a   1.000
_cell.length_b   1.000
_cell.length_c   1.000
_cell.angle_alpha   90.00
_cell.angle_beta   90.00
_cell.angle_gamma   90.00
#
_symmetry.space_group_name_H-M   'P 1'
#
loop_
_entity.id
_entity.type
_entity.pdbx_description
1 polymer ?
#
loop_
_entity_poly.entity_id
_entity_poly.type
_entity_poly.pdbx_seq_one_letter_code
_entity_poly.pdbx_strand_id
1 'polypeptide(L)'
;MLRILLSAILTLFSTSIIAQDYWEQIDQSDGLIGNEVYHFVEESQTKWWVSTSFGVSLIQNGVVYNYPIPNLNPAVVFDMEFTQGKLWIATTNGLYSFDGNFQNYGLTDGFKTLEINDLAFASNGDLWIATDSAVSMYDGQNFVHHDSVVAEYVLVDGSDRVHAYRFDIILNFPNFNYVFDNNQWVDYGNNVSSIYDGTAFIEDNGVIYLIGSQNSIGDPGIFEVDFPNPPIFHRLEMEGQGVTNYGNKLIKDNQLFFAGTMNQLFISRDSILKLTQFSANYVASINRLAQTDDKVMLCTDQGLIYSNKASKRAIYTDSLATNNVTSSVFEYGPPFSTDLFYDAKGFGFPKNNPTYSIYVGDVMFVGRDSATLAYNSTDLPYLYQSWSAGPVSNVLGLNRNYMVKIKKQDVLDHIANYNQTSYQMPASIRNWPAVADSVLGIHTDLAPFIDVNQNGCYDPQNGDYPMMKGDEAIYWIRHNPDSSLLLEYHFMLYAFNSSQFPELNQAQFLECRVVNRGTATYDSAKVGFYMDGDLGNPSDDYVGCDSANNIAYFYNGDNFDDAFQGQPGYGANSPAVGVKFLSNSMTNMVYYNIGGGQNGDPLTALHRWNYMNSRWKDGRPILYGGNGLNSPATTNIPTNYMFTGDPFNQTGWTERNPGPGETASSPGDRRLLAAVDNFKLRPGESKIIELVVGYGRKDSVNTHYENVPEMVRVLNRIESFWDTLSTQNFTYGSNYNCPSAVGLADLKVADAQLRIYPNPANELLNIESDLMMNEVQLYSTSGALVRDLRVNSQRLTIDLSDMRKGLYILRISDEKGKWTSRKLIVE
;
A
#
# COMPACT_ATOMS: atom_id res chain seq x y z
N MET A 1 -44.82 -2.79 -22.12
CA MET A 1 -44.16 -2.61 -23.42
C MET A 1 -43.13 -1.51 -23.24
N LEU A 2 -41.87 -1.81 -22.95
CA LEU A 2 -40.89 -2.42 -23.85
C LEU A 2 -40.31 -1.38 -24.84
N ARG A 3 -39.08 -0.96 -24.53
CA ARG A 3 -37.94 -0.75 -25.44
C ARG A 3 -37.74 0.58 -26.22
N ILE A 4 -36.45 0.94 -26.23
CA ILE A 4 -35.62 1.70 -27.21
C ILE A 4 -35.32 3.16 -26.82
N LEU A 5 -34.07 3.61 -26.66
CA LEU A 5 -32.75 2.95 -26.60
C LEU A 5 -31.72 3.99 -26.11
N LEU A 6 -30.70 3.47 -25.43
CA LEU A 6 -29.28 3.83 -25.48
C LEU A 6 -28.88 5.00 -26.40
N SER A 7 -28.33 6.06 -25.81
CA SER A 7 -27.23 6.86 -26.40
C SER A 7 -26.65 7.83 -25.36
N ALA A 8 -25.86 7.30 -24.43
CA ALA A 8 -24.82 8.03 -23.65
C ALA A 8 -23.95 7.11 -22.77
N ILE A 9 -24.06 5.78 -22.88
CA ILE A 9 -23.12 4.82 -22.32
C ILE A 9 -22.31 4.28 -23.51
N LEU A 10 -21.23 4.97 -23.88
CA LEU A 10 -20.09 4.52 -24.70
C LEU A 10 -19.36 5.74 -25.29
N THR A 11 -18.49 6.34 -24.49
CA THR A 11 -17.13 6.79 -24.87
C THR A 11 -16.46 7.29 -23.61
N LEU A 12 -15.62 6.45 -23.01
CA LEU A 12 -14.29 6.76 -22.47
C LEU A 12 -13.70 5.44 -21.96
N PHE A 13 -13.45 4.51 -22.90
CA PHE A 13 -12.39 3.52 -22.73
C PHE A 13 -11.09 4.20 -23.11
N SER A 14 -10.17 4.34 -22.16
CA SER A 14 -8.75 4.01 -22.28
C SER A 14 -8.01 4.51 -21.04
N THR A 15 -8.08 3.77 -19.95
CA THR A 15 -7.05 3.83 -18.89
C THR A 15 -6.56 2.41 -18.68
N SER A 16 -5.82 1.94 -19.68
CA SER A 16 -4.90 0.82 -19.50
C SER A 16 -3.55 1.39 -19.13
N ILE A 17 -2.85 0.69 -18.22
CA ILE A 17 -1.42 0.80 -17.89
C ILE A 17 -1.18 1.93 -16.87
N ILE A 18 -0.89 1.71 -15.58
CA ILE A 18 0.25 0.96 -15.00
C ILE A 18 -0.18 0.29 -13.66
N ALA A 19 -0.75 -0.91 -13.73
CA ALA A 19 -0.80 -1.86 -12.60
C ALA A 19 -0.29 -3.26 -13.00
N GLN A 20 0.17 -3.41 -14.24
CA GLN A 20 0.40 -4.67 -14.95
C GLN A 20 1.72 -5.39 -14.61
N ASP A 21 2.48 -4.93 -13.62
CA ASP A 21 3.83 -5.45 -13.41
C ASP A 21 3.95 -6.52 -12.32
N TYR A 22 2.85 -7.03 -11.75
CA TYR A 22 2.95 -8.08 -10.72
C TYR A 22 2.02 -9.26 -10.95
N TRP A 23 0.78 -9.03 -11.38
CA TRP A 23 -0.17 -10.09 -11.66
C TRP A 23 -0.65 -10.06 -13.11
N GLU A 24 -0.68 -11.23 -13.74
CA GLU A 24 -1.32 -11.44 -15.02
C GLU A 24 -2.63 -12.18 -14.83
N GLN A 25 -3.59 -11.95 -15.75
CA GLN A 25 -4.86 -12.66 -15.78
C GLN A 25 -4.98 -13.38 -17.12
N ILE A 26 -5.50 -14.61 -17.07
CA ILE A 26 -5.94 -15.37 -18.24
C ILE A 26 -7.40 -15.74 -17.99
N ASP A 27 -8.29 -15.36 -18.90
CA ASP A 27 -9.71 -15.68 -18.85
C ASP A 27 -10.20 -16.37 -20.14
N GLN A 28 -11.51 -16.49 -20.32
CA GLN A 28 -12.11 -17.09 -21.53
C GLN A 28 -11.78 -16.30 -22.81
N SER A 29 -11.55 -14.98 -22.72
CA SER A 29 -11.13 -14.15 -23.86
C SER A 29 -9.67 -14.41 -24.27
N ASP A 30 -8.84 -14.83 -23.32
CA ASP A 30 -7.46 -15.29 -23.56
C ASP A 30 -7.38 -16.77 -23.96
N GLY A 31 -8.51 -17.48 -23.89
CA GLY A 31 -8.67 -18.81 -24.44
C GLY A 31 -8.95 -19.91 -23.43
N LEU A 32 -9.17 -19.62 -22.13
CA LEU A 32 -9.67 -20.64 -21.20
C LEU A 32 -11.03 -21.19 -21.64
N ILE A 33 -11.30 -22.45 -21.32
CA ILE A 33 -12.59 -23.08 -21.64
C ILE A 33 -13.76 -22.49 -20.83
N GLY A 34 -13.48 -21.79 -19.71
CA GLY A 34 -14.46 -21.07 -18.89
C GLY A 34 -13.80 -20.05 -17.96
N ASN A 35 -14.59 -19.06 -17.51
CA ASN A 35 -14.13 -18.02 -16.57
C ASN A 35 -14.13 -18.50 -15.12
N GLU A 36 -15.08 -19.36 -14.74
CA GLU A 36 -15.15 -19.88 -13.37
C GLU A 36 -14.04 -20.90 -13.16
N VAL A 37 -12.92 -20.48 -12.57
CA VAL A 37 -11.75 -21.34 -12.31
C VAL A 37 -11.84 -21.93 -10.90
N TYR A 38 -11.81 -23.26 -10.80
CA TYR A 38 -11.95 -23.97 -9.53
C TYR A 38 -10.61 -24.45 -8.95
N HIS A 39 -9.74 -24.97 -9.81
CA HIS A 39 -8.50 -25.60 -9.39
C HIS A 39 -7.36 -25.35 -10.38
N PHE A 40 -6.14 -25.47 -9.86
CA PHE A 40 -4.88 -25.32 -10.57
C PHE A 40 -3.92 -26.45 -10.17
N VAL A 41 -3.20 -27.03 -11.13
CA VAL A 41 -2.15 -28.02 -10.88
C VAL A 41 -0.94 -27.76 -11.76
N GLU A 42 0.25 -27.76 -11.17
CA GLU A 42 1.51 -27.67 -11.90
C GLU A 42 1.93 -29.07 -12.40
N GLU A 43 2.17 -29.21 -13.71
CA GLU A 43 2.84 -30.38 -14.28
C GLU A 43 4.37 -30.13 -14.41
N SER A 44 4.76 -28.87 -14.67
CA SER A 44 6.14 -28.35 -14.60
C SER A 44 6.11 -26.82 -14.65
N GLN A 45 7.26 -26.16 -14.45
CA GLN A 45 7.41 -24.69 -14.48
C GLN A 45 6.80 -23.97 -15.70
N THR A 46 6.59 -24.67 -16.82
CA THR A 46 6.04 -24.09 -18.07
C THR A 46 4.75 -24.76 -18.53
N LYS A 47 4.23 -25.71 -17.75
CA LYS A 47 3.09 -26.55 -18.13
C LYS A 47 2.21 -26.82 -16.93
N TRP A 48 0.96 -26.40 -17.00
CA TRP A 48 0.03 -26.45 -15.88
C TRP A 48 -1.43 -26.58 -16.34
N TRP A 49 -2.27 -27.12 -15.47
CA TRP A 49 -3.67 -27.45 -15.72
C TRP A 49 -4.60 -26.57 -14.89
N VAL A 50 -5.68 -26.13 -15.51
CA VAL A 50 -6.66 -25.22 -14.91
C VAL A 50 -8.06 -25.81 -15.11
N SER A 51 -8.78 -26.10 -14.04
CA SER A 51 -10.17 -26.55 -14.14
C SER A 51 -11.13 -25.38 -14.14
N THR A 52 -12.19 -25.52 -14.91
CA THR A 52 -13.27 -24.55 -15.03
C THR A 52 -14.63 -25.22 -15.01
N SER A 53 -15.70 -24.43 -15.02
CA SER A 53 -17.09 -24.92 -15.16
C SER A 53 -17.40 -25.72 -16.44
N PHE A 54 -16.51 -25.75 -17.44
CA PHE A 54 -16.74 -26.46 -18.71
C PHE A 54 -15.73 -27.58 -19.00
N GLY A 55 -14.68 -27.72 -18.19
CA GLY A 55 -13.61 -28.70 -18.39
C GLY A 55 -12.27 -28.17 -17.92
N VAL A 56 -11.19 -28.76 -18.42
CA VAL A 56 -9.81 -28.34 -18.08
C VAL A 56 -9.14 -27.65 -19.26
N SER A 57 -8.33 -26.65 -18.95
CA SER A 57 -7.44 -25.97 -19.88
C SER A 57 -5.99 -26.32 -19.50
N LEU A 58 -5.23 -26.85 -20.45
CA LEU A 58 -3.78 -26.96 -20.34
C LEU A 58 -3.18 -25.66 -20.84
N ILE A 59 -2.38 -25.00 -20.01
CA ILE A 59 -1.59 -23.87 -20.46
C ILE A 59 -0.13 -24.35 -20.53
N GLN A 60 0.47 -24.23 -21.71
CA GLN A 60 1.83 -24.69 -21.97
C GLN A 60 2.59 -23.60 -22.73
N ASN A 61 3.67 -23.08 -22.14
CA ASN A 61 4.46 -21.96 -22.69
C ASN A 61 3.57 -20.77 -23.12
N GLY A 62 2.58 -20.42 -22.29
CA GLY A 62 1.62 -19.34 -22.55
C GLY A 62 0.54 -19.66 -23.60
N VAL A 63 0.51 -20.87 -24.15
CA VAL A 63 -0.53 -21.31 -25.10
C VAL A 63 -1.59 -22.14 -24.38
N VAL A 64 -2.87 -21.82 -24.58
CA VAL A 64 -4.00 -22.51 -23.95
C VAL A 64 -4.58 -23.59 -24.86
N TYR A 65 -4.76 -24.80 -24.32
CA TYR A 65 -5.42 -25.95 -24.97
C TYR A 65 -6.59 -26.43 -24.13
N ASN A 66 -7.78 -26.48 -24.72
CA ASN A 66 -9.02 -26.76 -23.99
C ASN A 66 -9.47 -28.21 -24.16
N TYR A 67 -9.84 -28.85 -23.06
CA TYR A 67 -10.35 -30.22 -23.01
C TYR A 67 -11.69 -30.24 -22.25
N PRO A 68 -12.82 -30.24 -22.97
CA PRO A 68 -14.14 -30.37 -22.36
C PRO A 68 -14.27 -31.73 -21.66
N ILE A 69 -14.64 -31.73 -20.38
CA ILE A 69 -14.94 -32.96 -19.65
C ILE A 69 -16.38 -33.39 -19.99
N PRO A 70 -16.59 -34.62 -20.49
CA PRO A 70 -17.94 -35.12 -20.78
C PRO A 70 -18.83 -35.15 -19.53
N ASN A 71 -20.05 -34.61 -19.63
CA ASN A 71 -21.04 -34.57 -18.54
C ASN A 71 -20.55 -33.86 -17.26
N LEU A 72 -19.59 -32.94 -17.38
CA LEU A 72 -19.17 -32.13 -16.25
C LEU A 72 -20.33 -31.25 -15.79
N ASN A 73 -20.84 -30.30 -16.58
CA ASN A 73 -21.93 -29.42 -16.14
C ASN A 73 -23.24 -30.21 -15.85
N PRO A 74 -23.83 -30.13 -14.62
CA PRO A 74 -23.61 -29.12 -13.57
C PRO A 74 -22.65 -29.50 -12.41
N ALA A 75 -21.89 -30.59 -12.52
CA ALA A 75 -20.86 -30.97 -11.57
C ALA A 75 -19.75 -29.92 -11.43
N VAL A 76 -19.25 -29.80 -10.21
CA VAL A 76 -18.17 -28.90 -9.80
C VAL A 76 -16.90 -29.70 -9.64
N VAL A 77 -15.75 -29.10 -9.93
CA VAL A 77 -14.42 -29.67 -9.64
C VAL A 77 -14.01 -29.20 -8.25
N PHE A 78 -13.78 -30.13 -7.33
CA PHE A 78 -13.32 -29.80 -5.98
C PHE A 78 -11.79 -29.77 -5.89
N ASP A 79 -11.14 -30.71 -6.57
CA ASP A 79 -9.70 -30.89 -6.52
C ASP A 79 -9.15 -31.51 -7.81
N MET A 80 -7.85 -31.35 -8.04
CA MET A 80 -7.13 -31.97 -9.15
C MET A 80 -5.72 -32.35 -8.76
N GLU A 81 -5.23 -33.45 -9.32
CA GLU A 81 -3.84 -33.88 -9.15
C GLU A 81 -3.24 -34.38 -10.45
N PHE A 82 -1.98 -34.03 -10.74
CA PHE A 82 -1.26 -34.52 -11.92
C PHE A 82 -0.16 -35.47 -11.48
N THR A 83 -0.35 -36.75 -11.77
CA THR A 83 0.61 -37.77 -11.39
C THR A 83 0.66 -38.92 -12.36
N GLN A 84 1.82 -39.57 -12.46
CA GLN A 84 2.08 -40.69 -13.36
C GLN A 84 1.68 -40.41 -14.83
N GLY A 85 1.77 -39.15 -15.26
CA GLY A 85 1.40 -38.72 -16.62
C GLY A 85 -0.11 -38.60 -16.86
N LYS A 86 -0.93 -38.63 -15.79
CA LYS A 86 -2.39 -38.55 -15.85
C LYS A 86 -2.89 -37.42 -14.95
N LEU A 87 -3.82 -36.61 -15.46
CA LEU A 87 -4.55 -35.65 -14.65
C LEU A 87 -5.77 -36.35 -14.02
N TRP A 88 -5.86 -36.30 -12.70
CA TRP A 88 -6.99 -36.77 -11.90
C TRP A 88 -7.80 -35.57 -11.44
N ILE A 89 -9.13 -35.71 -11.46
CA ILE A 89 -10.06 -34.60 -11.27
C ILE A 89 -11.20 -35.09 -10.38
N ALA A 90 -11.25 -34.57 -9.16
CA ALA A 90 -12.31 -34.83 -8.20
C ALA A 90 -13.52 -33.95 -8.50
N THR A 91 -14.70 -34.57 -8.62
CA THR A 91 -15.93 -33.85 -8.96
C THR A 91 -17.12 -34.34 -8.13
N THR A 92 -18.21 -33.58 -8.14
CA THR A 92 -19.49 -34.02 -7.55
C THR A 92 -20.16 -35.19 -8.31
N ASN A 93 -19.58 -35.64 -9.43
CA ASN A 93 -20.14 -36.71 -10.28
C ASN A 93 -19.10 -37.78 -10.67
N GLY A 94 -18.23 -38.11 -9.73
CA GLY A 94 -17.21 -39.15 -9.82
C GLY A 94 -15.80 -38.61 -10.00
N LEU A 95 -14.84 -39.53 -10.05
CA LEU A 95 -13.44 -39.24 -10.30
C LEU A 95 -13.20 -39.29 -11.81
N TYR A 96 -12.64 -38.24 -12.40
CA TYR A 96 -12.18 -38.28 -13.78
C TYR A 96 -10.67 -38.47 -13.82
N SER A 97 -10.20 -39.13 -14.88
CA SER A 97 -8.80 -39.19 -15.24
C SER A 97 -8.60 -38.83 -16.70
N PHE A 98 -7.46 -38.23 -17.02
CA PHE A 98 -7.14 -37.75 -18.36
C PHE A 98 -5.67 -38.01 -18.72
N ASP A 99 -5.45 -38.80 -19.77
CA ASP A 99 -4.16 -39.11 -20.39
C ASP A 99 -4.13 -38.74 -21.89
N GLY A 100 -5.04 -37.86 -22.31
CA GLY A 100 -5.42 -37.62 -23.69
C GLY A 100 -6.86 -38.06 -23.99
N ASN A 101 -7.41 -38.98 -23.19
CA ASN A 101 -8.84 -39.32 -23.19
C ASN A 101 -9.40 -39.28 -21.77
N PHE A 102 -10.65 -38.85 -21.61
CA PHE A 102 -11.33 -38.86 -20.32
C PHE A 102 -11.89 -40.25 -19.99
N GLN A 103 -11.65 -40.68 -18.76
CA GLN A 103 -12.31 -41.82 -18.13
C GLN A 103 -12.94 -41.38 -16.81
N ASN A 104 -14.22 -41.72 -16.59
CA ASN A 104 -14.95 -41.44 -15.35
C ASN A 104 -15.09 -42.73 -14.52
N TYR A 105 -14.88 -42.61 -13.22
CA TYR A 105 -15.03 -43.67 -12.24
C TYR A 105 -16.09 -43.25 -11.21
N GLY A 106 -16.98 -44.17 -10.87
CA GLY A 106 -18.06 -43.91 -9.93
C GLY A 106 -18.53 -45.16 -9.20
N LEU A 107 -19.83 -45.25 -8.92
CA LEU A 107 -20.41 -46.34 -8.13
C LEU A 107 -20.12 -47.73 -8.71
N THR A 108 -20.02 -47.84 -10.04
CA THR A 108 -19.71 -49.10 -10.73
C THR A 108 -18.27 -49.56 -10.53
N ASP A 109 -17.39 -48.64 -10.15
CA ASP A 109 -15.96 -48.86 -9.94
C ASP A 109 -15.62 -49.08 -8.47
N GLY A 110 -16.63 -49.16 -7.60
CA GLY A 110 -16.50 -49.48 -6.18
C GLY A 110 -16.56 -48.30 -5.23
N PHE A 111 -16.64 -47.06 -5.74
CA PHE A 111 -16.86 -45.87 -4.90
C PHE A 111 -18.24 -45.91 -4.22
N LYS A 112 -18.30 -45.47 -2.96
CA LYS A 112 -19.56 -45.42 -2.20
C LYS A 112 -20.46 -44.26 -2.58
N THR A 113 -19.87 -43.14 -3.00
CA THR A 113 -20.55 -41.94 -3.44
C THR A 113 -19.92 -41.45 -4.74
N LEU A 114 -20.62 -40.55 -5.43
CA LEU A 114 -20.08 -39.88 -6.61
C LEU A 114 -19.34 -38.59 -6.23
N GLU A 115 -19.58 -38.04 -5.05
CA GLU A 115 -18.94 -36.82 -4.59
C GLU A 115 -17.52 -37.13 -4.10
N ILE A 116 -16.54 -36.74 -4.92
CA ILE A 116 -15.11 -36.84 -4.61
C ILE A 116 -14.64 -35.45 -4.20
N ASN A 117 -14.14 -35.32 -2.98
CA ASN A 117 -13.87 -34.01 -2.37
C ASN A 117 -12.41 -33.58 -2.46
N ASP A 118 -11.50 -34.54 -2.37
CA ASP A 118 -10.08 -34.26 -2.19
C ASP A 118 -9.22 -35.42 -2.71
N LEU A 119 -8.06 -35.07 -3.25
CA LEU A 119 -7.04 -35.99 -3.75
C LEU A 119 -5.73 -35.67 -3.04
N ALA A 120 -4.92 -36.69 -2.78
CA ALA A 120 -3.53 -36.45 -2.46
C ALA A 120 -2.64 -37.54 -3.04
N PHE A 121 -1.44 -37.12 -3.42
CA PHE A 121 -0.47 -38.01 -4.03
C PHE A 121 0.64 -38.36 -3.05
N ALA A 122 0.87 -39.67 -2.86
CA ALA A 122 1.98 -40.17 -2.08
C ALA A 122 3.23 -40.34 -2.95
N SER A 123 4.42 -40.15 -2.36
CA SER A 123 5.71 -40.22 -3.04
C SER A 123 6.00 -41.59 -3.68
N ASN A 124 5.34 -42.63 -3.17
CA ASN A 124 5.40 -43.99 -3.69
C ASN A 124 4.63 -44.21 -5.01
N GLY A 125 3.82 -43.24 -5.46
CA GLY A 125 2.99 -43.36 -6.65
C GLY A 125 1.50 -43.52 -6.37
N ASP A 126 1.06 -43.68 -5.13
CA ASP A 126 -0.35 -43.93 -4.83
C ASP A 126 -1.16 -42.63 -4.83
N LEU A 127 -2.33 -42.65 -5.48
CA LEU A 127 -3.30 -41.56 -5.40
C LEU A 127 -4.37 -41.90 -4.37
N TRP A 128 -4.45 -41.09 -3.32
CA TRP A 128 -5.47 -41.19 -2.28
C TRP A 128 -6.64 -40.28 -2.61
N ILE A 129 -7.85 -40.79 -2.36
CA ILE A 129 -9.11 -40.21 -2.82
C ILE A 129 -10.09 -40.18 -1.66
N ALA A 130 -10.52 -39.01 -1.23
CA ALA A 130 -11.59 -38.86 -0.23
C ALA A 130 -12.95 -38.57 -0.85
N THR A 131 -13.97 -39.03 -0.14
CA THR A 131 -15.38 -38.84 -0.44
C THR A 131 -16.15 -38.59 0.85
N ASP A 132 -17.41 -38.15 0.79
CA ASP A 132 -18.25 -38.01 1.99
C ASP A 132 -18.40 -39.28 2.83
N SER A 133 -18.00 -40.45 2.33
CA SER A 133 -18.33 -41.75 2.93
C SER A 133 -17.19 -42.76 3.01
N ALA A 134 -16.04 -42.51 2.40
CA ALA A 134 -14.90 -43.42 2.40
C ALA A 134 -13.63 -42.78 1.82
N VAL A 135 -12.48 -43.35 2.16
CA VAL A 135 -11.21 -43.17 1.45
C VAL A 135 -10.98 -44.32 0.49
N SER A 136 -10.44 -44.03 -0.69
CA SER A 136 -9.94 -45.02 -1.65
C SER A 136 -8.50 -44.68 -2.06
N MET A 137 -7.77 -45.67 -2.55
CA MET A 137 -6.41 -45.52 -3.04
C MET A 137 -6.31 -46.12 -4.44
N TYR A 138 -5.57 -45.48 -5.33
CA TYR A 138 -5.23 -46.02 -6.64
C TYR A 138 -3.72 -46.26 -6.73
N ASP A 139 -3.32 -47.52 -6.92
CA ASP A 139 -1.91 -47.97 -6.92
C ASP A 139 -1.19 -47.82 -8.27
N GLY A 140 -1.80 -47.08 -9.21
CA GLY A 140 -1.37 -47.00 -10.62
C GLY A 140 -2.00 -48.07 -11.51
N GLN A 141 -2.70 -49.06 -10.96
CA GLN A 141 -3.38 -50.13 -11.71
C GLN A 141 -4.82 -50.39 -11.23
N ASN A 142 -5.04 -50.48 -9.92
CA ASN A 142 -6.30 -50.88 -9.30
C ASN A 142 -6.72 -49.91 -8.20
N PHE A 143 -8.03 -49.82 -7.98
CA PHE A 143 -8.59 -49.15 -6.80
C PHE A 143 -8.63 -50.11 -5.61
N VAL A 144 -8.20 -49.62 -4.46
CA VAL A 144 -8.34 -50.25 -3.14
C VAL A 144 -9.24 -49.35 -2.29
N HIS A 145 -10.40 -49.86 -1.90
CA HIS A 145 -11.38 -49.08 -1.13
C HIS A 145 -11.23 -49.34 0.37
N HIS A 146 -11.05 -48.26 1.15
CA HIS A 146 -10.93 -48.26 2.60
C HIS A 146 -12.24 -47.82 3.24
N ASP A 147 -13.28 -48.65 3.03
CA ASP A 147 -14.67 -48.38 3.41
C ASP A 147 -14.92 -48.11 4.90
N SER A 148 -14.00 -48.49 5.77
CA SER A 148 -14.06 -48.25 7.22
C SER A 148 -13.58 -46.86 7.62
N VAL A 149 -12.88 -46.16 6.74
CA VAL A 149 -12.32 -44.82 6.98
C VAL A 149 -13.19 -43.85 6.22
N VAL A 150 -14.12 -43.22 6.93
CA VAL A 150 -14.94 -42.16 6.34
C VAL A 150 -14.31 -40.82 6.67
N ALA A 151 -13.90 -40.10 5.63
CA ALA A 151 -13.13 -38.87 5.65
C ALA A 151 -13.36 -38.14 4.32
N GLU A 152 -13.58 -36.84 4.39
CA GLU A 152 -13.88 -35.96 3.25
C GLU A 152 -12.62 -35.33 2.66
N TYR A 153 -11.52 -35.34 3.39
CA TYR A 153 -10.25 -34.78 2.95
C TYR A 153 -9.12 -35.76 3.19
N VAL A 154 -8.09 -35.68 2.37
CA VAL A 154 -6.85 -36.44 2.55
C VAL A 154 -5.65 -35.53 2.32
N LEU A 155 -4.55 -35.80 3.02
CA LEU A 155 -3.26 -35.19 2.74
C LEU A 155 -2.15 -36.20 2.95
N VAL A 156 -1.00 -35.98 2.31
CA VAL A 156 0.22 -36.76 2.55
C VAL A 156 1.26 -35.84 3.16
N ASP A 157 1.91 -36.27 4.23
CA ASP A 157 2.97 -35.49 4.88
C ASP A 157 4.37 -35.77 4.31
N GLY A 158 5.37 -34.99 4.71
CA GLY A 158 6.76 -35.17 4.25
C GLY A 158 7.41 -36.49 4.67
N SER A 159 6.75 -37.31 5.50
CA SER A 159 7.16 -38.69 5.83
C SER A 159 6.35 -39.75 5.07
N ASP A 160 5.58 -39.35 4.05
CA ASP A 160 4.72 -40.20 3.22
C ASP A 160 3.55 -40.86 3.98
N ARG A 161 3.17 -40.31 5.15
CA ARG A 161 1.98 -40.77 5.88
C ARG A 161 0.75 -40.09 5.32
N VAL A 162 -0.31 -40.85 5.14
CA VAL A 162 -1.58 -40.34 4.60
C VAL A 162 -2.51 -40.05 5.75
N HIS A 163 -2.96 -38.81 5.86
CA HIS A 163 -3.90 -38.37 6.87
C HIS A 163 -5.27 -38.18 6.22
N ALA A 164 -6.32 -38.68 6.87
CA ALA A 164 -7.68 -38.56 6.38
C ALA A 164 -8.58 -37.98 7.48
N TYR A 165 -9.31 -36.91 7.16
CA TYR A 165 -10.10 -36.13 8.13
C TYR A 165 -11.45 -35.68 7.55
N ARG A 166 -12.33 -35.13 8.39
CA ARG A 166 -13.69 -34.68 8.01
C ARG A 166 -13.94 -33.20 8.29
N PHE A 167 -14.83 -32.60 7.49
CA PHE A 167 -15.52 -31.37 7.83
C PHE A 167 -16.67 -31.72 8.79
N ASP A 168 -16.73 -31.16 10.00
CA ASP A 168 -18.02 -31.10 10.69
C ASP A 168 -18.09 -29.99 11.74
N ILE A 169 -19.19 -29.23 11.66
CA ILE A 169 -19.44 -27.93 12.32
C ILE A 169 -19.71 -28.08 13.84
N ILE A 170 -19.77 -29.29 14.39
CA ILE A 170 -20.25 -29.53 15.76
C ILE A 170 -19.40 -30.57 16.52
N LEU A 171 -18.90 -30.11 17.68
CA LEU A 171 -18.06 -30.77 18.67
C LEU A 171 -18.48 -32.21 19.08
N ASN A 172 -17.47 -33.04 19.37
CA ASN A 172 -17.52 -34.35 20.05
C ASN A 172 -17.84 -35.61 19.21
N PHE A 173 -17.03 -35.90 18.18
CA PHE A 173 -16.86 -37.29 17.71
C PHE A 173 -15.41 -37.80 17.89
N PRO A 174 -15.22 -39.07 18.28
CA PRO A 174 -13.90 -39.64 18.59
C PRO A 174 -12.97 -39.91 17.39
N ASN A 175 -13.31 -39.50 16.16
CA ASN A 175 -12.70 -40.05 14.93
C ASN A 175 -12.38 -38.97 13.87
N PHE A 176 -11.57 -37.96 14.19
CA PHE A 176 -11.34 -36.81 13.31
C PHE A 176 -10.08 -36.94 12.44
N ASN A 177 -9.16 -37.84 12.77
CA ASN A 177 -7.93 -38.02 12.01
C ASN A 177 -7.51 -39.50 12.02
N TYR A 178 -7.59 -40.12 10.84
CA TYR A 178 -7.00 -41.42 10.56
C TYR A 178 -5.66 -41.20 9.89
N VAL A 179 -4.61 -41.89 10.36
CA VAL A 179 -3.32 -41.90 9.66
C VAL A 179 -3.05 -43.30 9.14
N PHE A 180 -2.78 -43.38 7.85
CA PHE A 180 -2.30 -44.59 7.20
C PHE A 180 -0.78 -44.65 7.35
N ASP A 181 -0.33 -45.60 8.16
CA ASP A 181 1.08 -45.86 8.38
C ASP A 181 1.30 -47.39 8.42
N ASN A 182 2.38 -47.87 7.83
CA ASN A 182 2.73 -49.29 7.75
C ASN A 182 1.57 -50.19 7.25
N ASN A 183 0.89 -49.76 6.19
CA ASN A 183 -0.25 -50.46 5.57
C ASN A 183 -1.50 -50.63 6.46
N GLN A 184 -1.63 -49.87 7.54
CA GLN A 184 -2.81 -49.92 8.42
C GLN A 184 -3.30 -48.51 8.74
N TRP A 185 -4.63 -48.38 8.84
CA TRP A 185 -5.24 -47.17 9.36
C TRP A 185 -5.26 -47.20 10.88
N VAL A 186 -4.73 -46.14 11.50
CA VAL A 186 -4.79 -45.94 12.94
C VAL A 186 -5.62 -44.69 13.20
N ASP A 187 -6.64 -44.82 14.05
CA ASP A 187 -7.44 -43.71 14.55
C ASP A 187 -6.74 -43.13 15.77
N TYR A 188 -6.30 -41.87 15.68
CA TYR A 188 -5.58 -41.20 16.76
C TYR A 188 -6.49 -40.38 17.68
N GLY A 189 -7.78 -40.26 17.37
CA GLY A 189 -8.72 -39.43 18.12
C GLY A 189 -8.31 -37.95 18.19
N ASN A 190 -9.04 -37.16 18.99
CA ASN A 190 -8.80 -35.72 19.17
C ASN A 190 -8.49 -35.36 20.62
N ASN A 191 -7.38 -34.65 20.83
CA ASN A 191 -7.03 -34.00 22.11
C ASN A 191 -7.27 -32.48 22.11
N VAL A 192 -7.80 -31.91 21.02
CA VAL A 192 -8.08 -30.46 20.94
C VAL A 192 -9.46 -30.16 21.51
N SER A 193 -9.52 -29.29 22.50
CA SER A 193 -10.74 -29.02 23.28
C SER A 193 -11.79 -28.17 22.55
N SER A 194 -11.44 -27.53 21.43
CA SER A 194 -12.37 -26.71 20.62
C SER A 194 -11.70 -26.11 19.38
N ILE A 195 -12.22 -26.39 18.18
CA ILE A 195 -11.90 -25.66 16.95
C ILE A 195 -13.23 -25.43 16.22
N TYR A 196 -13.49 -24.20 15.78
CA TYR A 196 -14.71 -23.82 15.04
C TYR A 196 -14.36 -23.34 13.63
N ASP A 197 -15.26 -23.65 12.68
CA ASP A 197 -15.41 -23.15 11.29
C ASP A 197 -14.14 -23.08 10.42
N GLY A 198 -14.22 -23.55 9.17
CA GLY A 198 -13.19 -23.28 8.14
C GLY A 198 -11.78 -23.79 8.44
N THR A 199 -11.66 -24.96 9.09
CA THR A 199 -10.37 -25.62 9.35
C THR A 199 -9.84 -26.33 8.13
N ALA A 200 -8.65 -25.95 7.68
CA ALA A 200 -7.89 -26.70 6.68
C ALA A 200 -6.60 -27.23 7.32
N PHE A 201 -6.26 -28.48 7.01
CA PHE A 201 -4.89 -28.94 7.15
C PHE A 201 -4.15 -28.63 5.86
N ILE A 202 -2.95 -28.08 5.97
CA ILE A 202 -2.08 -27.76 4.83
C ILE A 202 -0.71 -28.34 5.14
N GLU A 203 -0.07 -28.92 4.15
CA GLU A 203 1.32 -29.36 4.22
C GLU A 203 2.21 -28.29 3.56
N ASP A 204 3.32 -27.94 4.22
CA ASP A 204 4.39 -27.13 3.63
C ASP A 204 5.75 -27.64 4.13
N ASN A 205 6.64 -27.98 3.19
CA ASN A 205 8.03 -28.41 3.46
C ASN A 205 8.18 -29.54 4.50
N GLY A 206 7.27 -30.51 4.49
CA GLY A 206 7.24 -31.66 5.38
C GLY A 206 6.53 -31.41 6.72
N VAL A 207 5.97 -30.22 6.92
CA VAL A 207 5.28 -29.83 8.15
C VAL A 207 3.79 -29.67 7.88
N ILE A 208 2.95 -30.24 8.73
CA ILE A 208 1.50 -30.06 8.66
C ILE A 208 1.09 -28.88 9.53
N TYR A 209 0.24 -28.02 8.99
CA TYR A 209 -0.39 -26.90 9.68
C TYR A 209 -1.89 -27.11 9.74
N LEU A 210 -2.47 -26.90 10.91
CA LEU A 210 -3.90 -26.76 11.10
C LEU A 210 -4.24 -25.27 11.17
N ILE A 211 -5.16 -24.82 10.33
CA ILE A 211 -5.57 -23.42 10.28
C ILE A 211 -7.07 -23.28 10.52
N GLY A 212 -7.47 -22.89 11.73
CA GLY A 212 -8.88 -22.74 12.12
C GLY A 212 -9.38 -21.29 12.12
N SER A 213 -10.70 -21.09 12.00
CA SER A 213 -11.28 -19.75 12.07
C SER A 213 -11.30 -19.18 13.50
N GLN A 214 -11.61 -19.98 14.52
CA GLN A 214 -11.64 -19.55 15.94
C GLN A 214 -11.41 -20.72 16.93
N ASN A 215 -10.82 -20.43 18.09
CA ASN A 215 -10.81 -21.32 19.27
C ASN A 215 -12.05 -21.08 20.18
N SER A 216 -12.17 -21.78 21.31
CA SER A 216 -13.31 -21.68 22.26
C SER A 216 -13.55 -20.30 22.88
N ILE A 217 -12.63 -19.34 22.71
CA ILE A 217 -12.76 -17.97 23.23
C ILE A 217 -12.81 -16.92 22.11
N GLY A 218 -12.89 -17.33 20.84
CA GLY A 218 -13.05 -16.43 19.69
C GLY A 218 -11.75 -15.98 19.02
N ASP A 219 -10.61 -16.55 19.39
CA ASP A 219 -9.32 -16.20 18.80
C ASP A 219 -9.03 -17.07 17.55
N PRO A 220 -8.76 -16.48 16.37
CA PRO A 220 -8.19 -17.23 15.24
C PRO A 220 -6.81 -17.82 15.58
N GLY A 221 -6.39 -18.89 14.90
CA GLY A 221 -5.08 -19.49 15.17
C GLY A 221 -4.56 -20.45 14.10
N ILE A 222 -3.22 -20.44 13.95
CA ILE A 222 -2.45 -21.41 13.18
C ILE A 222 -1.70 -22.28 14.17
N PHE A 223 -1.76 -23.58 13.94
CA PHE A 223 -1.07 -24.57 14.74
C PHE A 223 -0.20 -25.40 13.82
N GLU A 224 1.11 -25.39 14.05
CA GLU A 224 1.96 -26.45 13.53
C GLU A 224 1.61 -27.74 14.25
N VAL A 225 1.48 -28.80 13.47
CA VAL A 225 1.06 -30.11 13.95
C VAL A 225 2.27 -31.04 13.88
N ASP A 226 2.89 -31.26 15.03
CA ASP A 226 3.91 -32.28 15.17
C ASP A 226 3.20 -33.62 15.44
N PHE A 227 3.46 -34.61 14.60
CA PHE A 227 2.80 -35.92 14.63
C PHE A 227 3.71 -37.02 15.20
N PRO A 228 3.75 -37.19 16.54
CA PRO A 228 3.89 -38.47 17.21
C PRO A 228 2.52 -38.98 17.73
N ASN A 229 2.47 -40.16 18.36
CA ASN A 229 1.25 -40.65 19.04
C ASN A 229 1.23 -40.15 20.49
N PRO A 230 0.37 -39.18 20.90
CA PRO A 230 -0.65 -38.39 20.16
C PRO A 230 -0.11 -37.07 19.52
N PRO A 231 -0.83 -36.46 18.55
CA PRO A 231 -0.37 -35.25 17.88
C PRO A 231 -0.24 -34.06 18.84
N ILE A 232 0.79 -33.25 18.63
CA ILE A 232 1.14 -32.08 19.43
C ILE A 232 0.93 -30.84 18.57
N PHE A 233 0.14 -29.90 19.08
CA PHE A 233 -0.17 -28.65 18.39
C PHE A 233 0.70 -27.52 18.94
N HIS A 234 1.62 -27.02 18.13
CA HIS A 234 2.47 -25.87 18.43
C HIS A 234 1.78 -24.60 17.92
N ARG A 235 1.36 -23.73 18.85
CA ARG A 235 0.75 -22.44 18.47
C ARG A 235 1.83 -21.47 17.97
N LEU A 236 1.61 -20.86 16.82
CA LEU A 236 2.62 -20.03 16.14
C LEU A 236 2.40 -18.49 16.20
N GLU A 237 1.36 -17.99 16.92
CA GLU A 237 0.89 -16.57 17.07
C GLU A 237 -0.13 -16.04 16.03
N MET A 238 -0.80 -14.91 16.35
CA MET A 238 -2.00 -14.34 15.70
C MET A 238 -1.73 -12.94 15.09
N GLU A 239 -2.39 -12.61 13.96
CA GLU A 239 -2.68 -11.23 13.58
C GLU A 239 -4.15 -11.04 13.15
N GLY A 240 -4.76 -9.94 13.63
CA GLY A 240 -5.88 -9.24 12.98
C GLY A 240 -7.31 -9.65 13.36
N GLN A 241 -8.00 -8.78 14.10
CA GLN A 241 -9.46 -8.81 14.23
C GLN A 241 -10.12 -8.48 12.87
N GLY A 242 -11.03 -9.32 12.39
CA GLY A 242 -12.04 -8.91 11.39
C GLY A 242 -12.07 -9.64 10.04
N VAL A 243 -11.21 -10.62 9.77
CA VAL A 243 -11.37 -11.46 8.57
C VAL A 243 -12.43 -12.53 8.86
N THR A 244 -13.39 -12.73 7.96
CA THR A 244 -14.56 -13.63 8.17
C THR A 244 -14.67 -14.72 7.12
N ASN A 245 -13.79 -14.76 6.13
CA ASN A 245 -13.80 -15.77 5.07
C ASN A 245 -12.39 -16.32 4.83
N TYR A 246 -12.10 -17.45 5.47
CA TYR A 246 -10.76 -18.01 5.65
C TYR A 246 -10.51 -19.30 4.84
N GLY A 247 -11.34 -19.63 3.84
CA GLY A 247 -11.21 -20.87 3.05
C GLY A 247 -10.03 -20.88 2.06
N ASN A 248 -9.54 -19.70 1.69
CA ASN A 248 -8.47 -19.50 0.72
C ASN A 248 -7.17 -19.18 1.43
N LYS A 249 -6.38 -20.21 1.75
CA LYS A 249 -5.12 -20.10 2.50
C LYS A 249 -4.00 -20.86 1.81
N LEU A 250 -2.78 -20.39 1.97
CA LEU A 250 -1.59 -21.03 1.42
C LEU A 250 -0.38 -20.67 2.28
N ILE A 251 0.52 -21.61 2.56
CA ILE A 251 1.83 -21.29 3.14
C ILE A 251 2.88 -21.37 2.03
N LYS A 252 3.67 -20.29 1.88
CA LYS A 252 4.84 -20.24 1.01
C LYS A 252 6.01 -19.64 1.79
N ASP A 253 7.16 -20.29 1.80
CA ASP A 253 8.37 -19.81 2.46
C ASP A 253 8.17 -19.43 3.94
N ASN A 254 7.43 -20.26 4.71
CA ASN A 254 7.01 -19.97 6.10
C ASN A 254 6.14 -18.71 6.28
N GLN A 255 5.57 -18.17 5.20
CA GLN A 255 4.60 -17.08 5.24
C GLN A 255 3.22 -17.60 4.86
N LEU A 256 2.20 -17.22 5.64
CA LEU A 256 0.83 -17.63 5.37
C LEU A 256 0.07 -16.54 4.62
N PHE A 257 -0.53 -16.92 3.51
CA PHE A 257 -1.33 -16.12 2.61
C PHE A 257 -2.82 -16.37 2.86
N PHE A 258 -3.64 -15.31 2.82
CA PHE A 258 -5.10 -15.42 2.92
C PHE A 258 -5.80 -14.50 1.94
N ALA A 259 -6.88 -14.92 1.28
CA ALA A 259 -7.64 -14.03 0.40
C ALA A 259 -9.15 -14.28 0.36
N GLY A 260 -9.95 -13.28 0.77
CA GLY A 260 -11.42 -13.35 0.70
C GLY A 260 -12.02 -12.74 -0.56
N THR A 261 -11.36 -11.72 -1.11
CA THR A 261 -11.70 -11.01 -2.35
C THR A 261 -10.41 -10.47 -2.97
N MET A 262 -10.41 -10.07 -4.25
CA MET A 262 -9.24 -9.43 -4.88
C MET A 262 -8.71 -8.17 -4.16
N ASN A 263 -9.48 -7.57 -3.25
CA ASN A 263 -9.08 -6.38 -2.51
C ASN A 263 -8.20 -6.67 -1.27
N GLN A 264 -8.06 -7.94 -0.87
CA GLN A 264 -7.43 -8.32 0.40
C GLN A 264 -6.66 -9.64 0.25
N LEU A 265 -5.34 -9.58 0.01
CA LEU A 265 -4.40 -10.69 0.21
C LEU A 265 -3.53 -10.34 1.42
N PHE A 266 -3.57 -11.16 2.46
CA PHE A 266 -2.80 -10.96 3.70
C PHE A 266 -1.58 -11.88 3.72
N ILE A 267 -0.46 -11.44 4.29
CA ILE A 267 0.76 -12.24 4.50
C ILE A 267 1.09 -12.20 6.00
N SER A 268 1.30 -13.36 6.63
CA SER A 268 1.26 -13.49 8.10
C SER A 268 2.47 -12.98 8.89
N ARG A 269 3.51 -12.39 8.27
CA ARG A 269 4.71 -11.99 9.04
C ARG A 269 5.36 -10.67 8.72
N ASP A 270 5.09 -10.03 7.59
CA ASP A 270 5.66 -8.70 7.30
C ASP A 270 4.77 -7.96 6.30
N SER A 271 4.05 -6.96 6.80
CA SER A 271 3.31 -5.97 6.00
C SER A 271 2.07 -6.50 5.26
N ILE A 272 1.04 -5.67 5.20
CA ILE A 272 -0.10 -5.86 4.30
C ILE A 272 0.44 -5.79 2.87
N LEU A 273 0.47 -6.90 2.14
CA LEU A 273 0.64 -6.85 0.69
C LEU A 273 -0.72 -6.47 0.10
N LYS A 274 -1.04 -5.16 0.10
CA LYS A 274 -2.22 -4.67 -0.60
C LYS A 274 -2.05 -5.08 -2.06
N LEU A 275 -2.87 -6.03 -2.52
CA LEU A 275 -3.13 -6.21 -3.94
C LEU A 275 -3.52 -4.84 -4.46
N THR A 276 -2.63 -4.19 -5.21
CA THR A 276 -2.97 -2.97 -5.94
C THR A 276 -4.15 -3.32 -6.81
N GLN A 277 -5.30 -2.76 -6.43
CA GLN A 277 -6.61 -2.89 -7.03
C GLN A 277 -6.55 -3.32 -8.50
N PHE A 278 -6.94 -4.56 -8.80
CA PHE A 278 -7.54 -4.84 -10.09
C PHE A 278 -8.71 -3.88 -10.22
N SER A 279 -8.74 -3.10 -11.30
CA SER A 279 -9.56 -1.88 -11.47
C SER A 279 -10.89 -1.86 -10.68
N ALA A 280 -11.24 -0.68 -10.15
CA ALA A 280 -12.35 -0.36 -9.23
C ALA A 280 -13.78 -0.81 -9.63
N ASN A 281 -13.96 -1.66 -10.63
CA ASN A 281 -15.25 -2.17 -11.08
C ASN A 281 -15.40 -3.70 -11.01
N TYR A 282 -14.41 -4.45 -10.50
CA TYR A 282 -14.45 -5.93 -10.52
C TYR A 282 -14.18 -6.52 -9.13
N VAL A 283 -15.24 -6.94 -8.46
CA VAL A 283 -15.14 -7.79 -7.25
C VAL A 283 -15.21 -9.23 -7.73
N ALA A 284 -14.06 -9.83 -8.09
CA ALA A 284 -14.00 -11.26 -8.37
C ALA A 284 -13.91 -12.02 -7.03
N SER A 285 -14.66 -13.11 -6.93
CA SER A 285 -14.57 -14.07 -5.84
C SER A 285 -13.38 -14.99 -6.06
N ILE A 286 -12.57 -15.18 -5.03
CA ILE A 286 -11.46 -16.12 -5.07
C ILE A 286 -12.00 -17.49 -4.67
N ASN A 287 -11.92 -18.44 -5.58
CA ASN A 287 -12.34 -19.82 -5.38
C ASN A 287 -11.25 -20.67 -4.73
N ARG A 288 -9.98 -20.38 -5.04
CA ARG A 288 -8.81 -21.08 -4.49
C ARG A 288 -7.54 -20.26 -4.60
N LEU A 289 -6.64 -20.42 -3.63
CA LEU A 289 -5.22 -20.04 -3.73
C LEU A 289 -4.41 -21.29 -4.06
N ALA A 290 -3.48 -21.16 -5.01
CA ALA A 290 -2.52 -22.21 -5.32
C ALA A 290 -1.12 -21.61 -5.49
N GLN A 291 -0.10 -22.46 -5.53
CA GLN A 291 1.28 -22.04 -5.72
C GLN A 291 2.04 -22.94 -6.67
N THR A 292 3.12 -22.36 -7.19
CA THR A 292 4.24 -23.04 -7.82
C THR A 292 5.51 -22.57 -7.10
N ASP A 293 6.65 -23.14 -7.46
CA ASP A 293 7.96 -22.73 -6.93
C ASP A 293 8.17 -21.21 -7.04
N ASP A 294 7.75 -20.56 -8.14
CA ASP A 294 8.00 -19.14 -8.41
C ASP A 294 6.76 -18.24 -8.41
N LYS A 295 5.54 -18.80 -8.37
CA LYS A 295 4.28 -18.01 -8.50
C LYS A 295 3.25 -18.34 -7.43
N VAL A 296 2.44 -17.35 -7.10
CA VAL A 296 1.15 -17.49 -6.43
C VAL A 296 0.06 -17.40 -7.50
N MET A 297 -0.95 -18.24 -7.39
CA MET A 297 -2.09 -18.34 -8.30
C MET A 297 -3.39 -18.06 -7.54
N LEU A 298 -4.27 -17.24 -8.11
CA LEU A 298 -5.63 -16.98 -7.64
C LEU A 298 -6.60 -17.56 -8.67
N CYS A 299 -7.30 -18.63 -8.30
CA CYS A 299 -8.42 -19.15 -9.06
C CYS A 299 -9.65 -18.31 -8.72
N THR A 300 -10.32 -17.73 -9.71
CA THR A 300 -11.45 -16.82 -9.50
C THR A 300 -12.66 -17.19 -10.35
N ASP A 301 -13.81 -16.59 -10.04
CA ASP A 301 -15.02 -16.67 -10.86
C ASP A 301 -14.89 -15.95 -12.22
N GLN A 302 -13.80 -15.19 -12.42
CA GLN A 302 -13.54 -14.38 -13.62
C GLN A 302 -12.24 -14.77 -14.36
N GLY A 303 -11.62 -15.90 -14.02
CA GLY A 303 -10.41 -16.41 -14.66
C GLY A 303 -9.31 -16.78 -13.66
N LEU A 304 -8.12 -17.05 -14.19
CA LEU A 304 -6.92 -17.35 -13.40
C LEU A 304 -6.04 -16.10 -13.33
N ILE A 305 -5.63 -15.71 -12.13
CA ILE A 305 -4.70 -14.61 -11.90
C ILE A 305 -3.42 -15.15 -11.28
N TYR A 306 -2.23 -14.70 -11.71
CA TYR A 306 -0.96 -15.23 -11.19
C TYR A 306 0.17 -14.22 -11.12
N SER A 307 1.06 -14.38 -10.13
CA SER A 307 2.16 -13.46 -9.89
C SER A 307 3.31 -13.71 -10.86
N ASN A 308 3.64 -12.75 -11.72
CA ASN A 308 4.69 -12.90 -12.74
C ASN A 308 6.01 -12.19 -12.42
N LYS A 309 6.11 -11.48 -11.28
CA LYS A 309 7.36 -10.88 -10.78
C LYS A 309 7.57 -11.21 -9.32
N ALA A 310 8.82 -11.37 -8.90
CA ALA A 310 9.18 -11.50 -7.49
C ALA A 310 8.59 -10.31 -6.69
N SER A 311 8.02 -10.63 -5.54
CA SER A 311 7.49 -9.73 -4.51
C SER A 311 7.90 -8.26 -4.66
N LYS A 312 6.92 -7.40 -4.95
CA LYS A 312 7.14 -5.95 -4.82
C LYS A 312 7.26 -5.60 -3.34
N ARG A 313 8.21 -4.70 -3.06
CA ARG A 313 8.45 -4.08 -1.75
C ARG A 313 7.15 -3.50 -1.19
N ALA A 314 6.87 -3.78 0.09
CA ALA A 314 5.74 -3.21 0.81
C ALA A 314 5.76 -1.68 0.73
N ILE A 315 4.59 -1.06 0.64
CA ILE A 315 4.46 0.39 0.64
C ILE A 315 4.86 0.92 2.00
N TYR A 316 5.81 1.85 2.05
CA TYR A 316 6.29 2.38 3.32
C TYR A 316 5.33 3.44 3.82
N THR A 317 4.87 3.24 5.05
CA THR A 317 4.04 4.18 5.81
C THR A 317 4.78 4.57 7.08
N ASP A 318 4.66 5.82 7.51
CA ASP A 318 5.11 6.27 8.83
C ASP A 318 4.11 7.31 9.38
N SER A 319 4.25 7.66 10.65
CA SER A 319 3.40 8.64 11.32
C SER A 319 4.22 9.61 12.16
N LEU A 320 3.79 10.87 12.20
CA LEU A 320 4.40 11.89 13.03
C LEU A 320 3.47 12.18 14.22
N ALA A 321 3.92 11.85 15.43
CA ALA A 321 3.11 11.95 16.67
C ALA A 321 3.90 12.60 17.84
N THR A 322 4.85 13.47 17.50
CA THR A 322 5.82 14.09 18.41
C THR A 322 5.17 14.96 19.49
N ASN A 323 4.10 15.67 19.13
CA ASN A 323 3.37 16.61 19.99
C ASN A 323 1.96 16.11 20.31
N ASN A 324 0.92 16.96 20.40
CA ASN A 324 -0.45 16.53 20.77
C ASN A 324 -1.27 16.03 19.58
N VAL A 325 -0.75 16.17 18.36
CA VAL A 325 -1.39 15.73 17.12
C VAL A 325 -0.67 14.51 16.54
N THR A 326 -1.36 13.79 15.65
CA THR A 326 -0.82 12.66 14.90
C THR A 326 -1.24 12.77 13.43
N SER A 327 -0.31 12.49 12.53
CA SER A 327 -0.57 12.43 11.09
C SER A 327 0.20 11.27 10.50
N SER A 328 -0.34 10.66 9.46
CA SER A 328 0.35 9.57 8.77
C SER A 328 0.65 9.93 7.33
N VAL A 329 1.69 9.28 6.79
CA VAL A 329 2.17 9.45 5.42
C VAL A 329 2.57 8.11 4.84
N PHE A 330 2.59 8.02 3.51
CA PHE A 330 3.18 6.89 2.79
C PHE A 330 4.03 7.36 1.60
N GLU A 331 4.95 6.52 1.13
CA GLU A 331 6.09 6.92 0.30
C GLU A 331 5.77 7.58 -1.05
N TYR A 332 4.58 7.34 -1.61
CA TYR A 332 4.06 8.04 -2.80
C TYR A 332 2.83 8.91 -2.50
N GLY A 333 2.44 8.98 -1.22
CA GLY A 333 1.21 9.59 -0.74
C GLY A 333 1.32 11.08 -0.40
N PRO A 334 0.18 11.70 -0.10
CA PRO A 334 0.13 13.07 0.39
C PRO A 334 0.61 13.15 1.86
N PRO A 335 1.00 14.35 2.33
CA PRO A 335 1.54 14.58 3.67
C PRO A 335 0.55 14.39 4.85
N PHE A 336 -0.75 14.23 4.58
CA PHE A 336 -1.78 14.01 5.58
C PHE A 336 -2.75 12.93 5.09
N SER A 337 -2.31 11.67 5.02
CA SER A 337 -3.15 10.50 4.69
C SER A 337 -2.43 9.17 4.94
N THR A 338 -3.17 8.13 5.34
CA THR A 338 -2.71 6.73 5.41
C THR A 338 -3.09 5.88 4.19
N ASP A 339 -4.14 6.26 3.47
CA ASP A 339 -4.66 5.57 2.29
C ASP A 339 -5.68 6.49 1.60
N LEU A 340 -5.86 6.29 0.29
CA LEU A 340 -6.64 7.16 -0.58
C LEU A 340 -8.10 6.73 -0.74
N PHE A 341 -8.44 5.53 -0.25
CA PHE A 341 -9.71 4.91 -0.60
C PHE A 341 -10.56 4.42 0.57
N TYR A 342 -10.00 4.15 1.76
CA TYR A 342 -10.77 3.41 2.80
C TYR A 342 -10.55 3.85 4.27
N ASP A 343 -9.43 4.45 4.65
CA ASP A 343 -9.13 4.78 6.07
C ASP A 343 -8.13 5.93 6.16
N ALA A 344 -8.55 7.16 5.81
CA ALA A 344 -7.66 8.30 5.71
C ALA A 344 -7.45 8.97 7.09
N LYS A 345 -6.28 8.74 7.68
CA LYS A 345 -5.84 9.29 8.98
C LYS A 345 -4.96 10.52 8.76
N GLY A 346 -5.55 11.59 8.23
CA GLY A 346 -4.81 12.76 7.76
C GLY A 346 -4.16 13.57 8.88
N PHE A 347 -4.96 14.34 9.63
CA PHE A 347 -4.49 15.13 10.78
C PHE A 347 -5.41 14.92 11.98
N GLY A 348 -4.91 14.21 12.99
CA GLY A 348 -5.71 13.73 14.11
C GLY A 348 -5.27 14.28 15.46
N PHE A 349 -6.25 14.50 16.34
CA PHE A 349 -6.00 14.83 17.74
C PHE A 349 -7.19 14.37 18.61
N PRO A 350 -6.99 14.10 19.92
CA PRO A 350 -5.70 13.98 20.59
C PRO A 350 -4.93 12.73 20.12
N LYS A 351 -3.60 12.81 20.01
CA LYS A 351 -2.77 11.75 19.38
C LYS A 351 -3.00 10.30 19.84
N ASN A 352 -3.37 10.09 21.11
CA ASN A 352 -3.50 8.75 21.70
C ASN A 352 -4.87 8.11 21.41
N ASN A 353 -5.85 8.91 21.02
CA ASN A 353 -7.17 8.46 20.59
C ASN A 353 -7.70 9.50 19.58
N PRO A 354 -7.13 9.52 18.36
CA PRO A 354 -7.36 10.61 17.44
C PRO A 354 -8.76 10.53 16.83
N THR A 355 -9.50 11.62 16.94
CA THR A 355 -10.46 11.99 15.90
C THR A 355 -9.69 12.78 14.85
N TYR A 356 -9.96 12.54 13.57
CA TYR A 356 -9.29 13.20 12.46
C TYR A 356 -10.08 14.44 12.05
N SER A 357 -9.35 15.49 11.64
CA SER A 357 -9.89 16.78 11.22
C SER A 357 -9.65 17.09 9.74
N ILE A 358 -8.87 16.24 9.09
CA ILE A 358 -8.51 16.31 7.68
C ILE A 358 -8.53 14.86 7.19
N TYR A 359 -9.37 14.59 6.18
CA TYR A 359 -9.37 13.31 5.49
C TYR A 359 -8.10 13.18 4.63
N VAL A 360 -7.85 14.19 3.78
CA VAL A 360 -6.62 14.29 3.00
C VAL A 360 -6.20 15.74 2.77
N GLY A 361 -4.89 16.01 2.85
CA GLY A 361 -4.30 17.29 2.50
C GLY A 361 -3.09 17.12 1.60
N ASP A 362 -3.02 17.81 0.46
CA ASP A 362 -1.92 17.67 -0.50
C ASP A 362 -1.54 18.99 -1.19
N VAL A 363 -0.29 19.05 -1.63
CA VAL A 363 0.24 20.16 -2.43
C VAL A 363 -0.07 19.92 -3.91
N MET A 364 -0.82 20.83 -4.51
CA MET A 364 -1.22 20.76 -5.91
C MET A 364 -0.44 21.76 -6.77
N PHE A 365 -0.12 21.38 -8.00
CA PHE A 365 0.47 22.26 -9.01
C PHE A 365 -0.48 22.46 -10.19
N VAL A 366 -0.52 23.68 -10.71
CA VAL A 366 -1.08 24.01 -12.02
C VAL A 366 -0.10 24.92 -12.77
N GLY A 367 0.05 24.72 -14.07
CA GLY A 367 0.94 25.54 -14.88
C GLY A 367 0.46 25.64 -16.32
N ARG A 368 0.65 26.82 -16.92
CA ARG A 368 0.46 27.01 -18.36
C ARG A 368 1.79 26.80 -19.08
N ASP A 369 1.83 25.82 -19.96
CA ASP A 369 3.01 25.57 -20.79
C ASP A 369 3.18 26.71 -21.80
N SER A 370 4.34 27.34 -21.77
CA SER A 370 4.68 28.48 -22.65
C SER A 370 4.74 28.12 -24.14
N ALA A 371 4.99 26.85 -24.48
CA ALA A 371 5.09 26.41 -25.87
C ALA A 371 3.73 26.01 -26.46
N THR A 372 2.96 25.20 -25.72
CA THR A 372 1.67 24.67 -26.20
C THR A 372 0.48 25.54 -25.79
N LEU A 373 0.67 26.44 -24.82
CA LEU A 373 -0.37 27.23 -24.15
C LEU A 373 -1.41 26.39 -23.39
N ALA A 374 -1.19 25.07 -23.28
CA ALA A 374 -2.04 24.15 -22.54
C ALA A 374 -1.84 24.32 -21.02
N TYR A 375 -2.88 23.97 -20.26
CA TYR A 375 -2.79 23.88 -18.81
C TYR A 375 -2.47 22.45 -18.40
N ASN A 376 -1.41 22.28 -17.62
CA ASN A 376 -1.04 21.02 -17.00
C ASN A 376 -1.18 21.15 -15.49
N SER A 377 -1.52 20.05 -14.81
CA SER A 377 -1.72 20.05 -13.37
C SER A 377 -1.54 18.66 -12.78
N THR A 378 -1.10 18.60 -11.53
CA THR A 378 -1.19 17.35 -10.76
C THR A 378 -2.64 16.99 -10.50
N ASP A 379 -2.91 15.70 -10.32
CA ASP A 379 -4.25 15.20 -10.02
C ASP A 379 -4.74 15.53 -8.62
N LEU A 380 -6.07 15.47 -8.47
CA LEU A 380 -6.71 15.60 -7.18
C LEU A 380 -6.36 14.39 -6.31
N PRO A 381 -6.22 14.58 -4.98
CA PRO A 381 -5.90 13.50 -4.05
C PRO A 381 -6.95 12.39 -3.87
N TYR A 382 -7.91 12.25 -4.76
CA TYR A 382 -8.90 11.16 -4.72
C TYR A 382 -9.18 10.62 -6.13
N LEU A 383 -8.60 11.26 -7.15
CA LEU A 383 -8.57 10.76 -8.53
C LEU A 383 -7.23 10.07 -8.82
N TYR A 384 -6.52 9.65 -7.77
CA TYR A 384 -5.16 9.14 -7.81
C TYR A 384 -4.98 8.04 -8.85
N GLN A 385 -4.41 8.42 -9.98
CA GLN A 385 -3.81 7.49 -10.92
C GLN A 385 -2.33 7.87 -10.99
N SER A 386 -1.52 7.05 -10.31
CA SER A 386 -0.08 6.95 -10.55
C SER A 386 0.77 8.10 -9.99
N TRP A 387 1.12 8.08 -8.69
CA TRP A 387 2.37 8.71 -8.21
C TRP A 387 3.43 7.64 -8.03
N SER A 388 4.69 8.01 -8.27
CA SER A 388 5.82 7.12 -8.03
C SER A 388 6.60 7.57 -6.80
N ALA A 389 6.99 6.59 -5.97
CA ALA A 389 7.86 6.85 -4.83
C ALA A 389 9.28 7.18 -5.31
N GLY A 390 9.94 8.08 -4.59
CA GLY A 390 11.31 8.49 -4.88
C GLY A 390 11.46 9.55 -5.97
N PRO A 391 12.71 9.96 -6.25
CA PRO A 391 13.04 10.92 -7.28
C PRO A 391 12.81 10.35 -8.69
N VAL A 392 12.72 11.24 -9.67
CA VAL A 392 12.73 10.91 -11.10
C VAL A 392 14.05 10.21 -11.44
N SER A 393 13.96 9.16 -12.25
CA SER A 393 15.08 8.29 -12.61
C SER A 393 14.93 7.79 -14.04
N ASN A 394 16.08 7.45 -14.66
CA ASN A 394 16.15 6.81 -15.98
C ASN A 394 16.06 5.28 -15.90
N VAL A 395 15.78 4.73 -14.72
CA VAL A 395 15.58 3.30 -14.47
C VAL A 395 14.16 3.09 -13.96
N LEU A 396 13.41 2.24 -14.65
CA LEU A 396 12.09 1.79 -14.18
C LEU A 396 12.27 0.93 -12.94
N GLY A 397 11.47 1.14 -11.90
CA GLY A 397 11.44 0.24 -10.74
C GLY A 397 12.54 0.44 -9.70
N LEU A 398 13.04 1.66 -9.47
CA LEU A 398 13.90 1.93 -8.31
C LEU A 398 13.24 1.43 -7.01
N ASN A 399 13.72 0.30 -6.50
CA ASN A 399 13.12 -0.40 -5.37
C ASN A 399 13.83 -0.03 -4.06
N ARG A 400 13.84 1.27 -3.73
CA ARG A 400 14.47 1.85 -2.53
C ARG A 400 13.50 2.74 -1.76
N ASN A 401 13.62 2.73 -0.43
CA ASN A 401 12.98 3.70 0.43
C ASN A 401 13.62 5.08 0.36
N TYR A 402 12.84 6.07 -0.10
CA TYR A 402 13.19 7.49 -0.05
C TYR A 402 12.45 8.22 1.08
N MET A 403 11.64 7.51 1.88
CA MET A 403 11.00 8.03 3.08
C MET A 403 11.85 7.71 4.31
N VAL A 404 12.28 8.74 5.02
CA VAL A 404 13.08 8.61 6.24
C VAL A 404 12.49 9.47 7.34
N LYS A 405 12.18 8.83 8.47
CA LYS A 405 11.88 9.51 9.72
C LYS A 405 13.14 9.72 10.54
N ILE A 406 13.29 10.90 11.10
CA ILE A 406 14.48 11.32 11.83
C ILE A 406 14.13 12.11 13.08
N LYS A 407 14.87 11.84 14.15
CA LYS A 407 14.78 12.58 15.41
C LYS A 407 15.98 13.50 15.57
N LYS A 408 15.75 14.67 16.16
CA LYS A 408 16.81 15.62 16.51
C LYS A 408 17.90 14.98 17.38
N GLN A 409 17.52 14.08 18.29
CA GLN A 409 18.49 13.38 19.13
C GLN A 409 19.45 12.50 18.32
N ASP A 410 18.97 11.83 17.26
CA ASP A 410 19.82 11.01 16.38
C ASP A 410 20.93 11.86 15.74
N VAL A 411 20.58 13.07 15.32
CA VAL A 411 21.53 14.04 14.73
C VAL A 411 22.53 14.52 15.78
N LEU A 412 22.07 14.90 16.97
CA LEU A 412 22.94 15.36 18.04
C LEU A 412 23.92 14.27 18.50
N ASP A 413 23.44 13.04 18.63
CA ASP A 413 24.27 11.88 18.98
C ASP A 413 25.29 11.58 17.88
N HIS A 414 24.90 11.73 16.62
CA HIS A 414 25.83 11.59 15.49
C HIS A 414 26.95 12.63 15.52
N ILE A 415 26.60 13.91 15.64
CA ILE A 415 27.56 15.02 15.71
C ILE A 415 28.58 14.78 16.85
N ALA A 416 28.11 14.30 18.00
CA ALA A 416 28.96 14.07 19.16
C ALA A 416 29.88 12.84 19.02
N ASN A 417 29.49 11.83 18.26
CA ASN A 417 30.10 10.49 18.36
C ASN A 417 30.56 9.85 17.04
N TYR A 418 30.36 10.47 15.86
CA TYR A 418 30.67 9.82 14.56
C TYR A 418 32.11 9.29 14.44
N ASN A 419 33.06 9.92 15.14
CA ASN A 419 34.48 9.55 15.13
C ASN A 419 34.85 8.44 16.15
N GLN A 420 33.89 7.97 16.95
CA GLN A 420 34.11 6.93 17.95
C GLN A 420 33.92 5.55 17.30
N THR A 421 34.88 4.64 17.49
CA THR A 421 34.80 3.27 16.93
C THR A 421 33.64 2.43 17.48
N SER A 422 33.10 2.77 18.66
CA SER A 422 31.96 2.09 19.28
C SER A 422 30.60 2.65 18.83
N TYR A 423 30.56 3.79 18.15
CA TYR A 423 29.32 4.45 17.76
C TYR A 423 28.59 3.65 16.68
N GLN A 424 27.29 3.44 16.88
CA GLN A 424 26.40 2.81 15.91
C GLN A 424 25.55 3.89 15.26
N MET A 425 25.85 4.19 13.99
CA MET A 425 25.12 5.21 13.23
C MET A 425 23.66 4.78 13.02
N PRO A 426 22.67 5.60 13.45
CA PRO A 426 21.26 5.35 13.21
C PRO A 426 20.93 5.22 11.72
N ALA A 427 19.94 4.39 11.39
CA ALA A 427 19.47 4.23 10.01
C ALA A 427 18.92 5.55 9.43
N SER A 428 18.32 6.41 10.26
CA SER A 428 17.81 7.73 9.88
C SER A 428 18.91 8.67 9.35
N ILE A 429 20.13 8.53 9.86
CA ILE A 429 21.32 9.23 9.36
C ILE A 429 21.87 8.49 8.14
N ARG A 430 22.14 7.18 8.27
CA ARG A 430 22.78 6.39 7.21
C ARG A 430 22.02 6.40 5.88
N ASN A 431 20.69 6.30 5.94
CA ASN A 431 19.85 6.08 4.76
C ASN A 431 19.23 7.38 4.23
N TRP A 432 19.63 8.54 4.78
CA TRP A 432 19.12 9.84 4.36
C TRP A 432 19.22 10.02 2.83
N PRO A 433 18.15 10.43 2.14
CA PRO A 433 18.08 10.41 0.68
C PRO A 433 18.76 11.63 0.05
N ALA A 434 20.02 11.88 0.40
CA ALA A 434 20.83 12.98 -0.12
C ALA A 434 21.75 12.60 -1.29
N VAL A 435 21.99 11.31 -1.50
CA VAL A 435 22.97 10.82 -2.49
C VAL A 435 22.37 10.76 -3.90
N ALA A 436 22.97 11.53 -4.81
CA ALA A 436 22.67 11.55 -6.24
C ALA A 436 23.19 10.29 -6.97
N ASP A 437 22.69 10.05 -8.19
CA ASP A 437 23.26 9.03 -9.07
C ASP A 437 23.05 9.35 -10.55
N SER A 438 24.10 9.85 -11.19
CA SER A 438 24.09 10.15 -12.63
C SER A 438 23.89 8.92 -13.54
N VAL A 439 24.26 7.71 -13.09
CA VAL A 439 24.07 6.46 -13.85
C VAL A 439 22.60 6.07 -13.86
N LEU A 440 21.92 6.27 -12.73
CA LEU A 440 20.49 6.05 -12.59
C LEU A 440 19.67 7.24 -13.10
N GLY A 441 20.29 8.39 -13.39
CA GLY A 441 19.57 9.61 -13.78
C GLY A 441 18.96 10.38 -12.61
N ILE A 442 19.36 10.05 -11.38
CA ILE A 442 18.94 10.73 -10.15
C ILE A 442 19.77 12.02 -10.00
N HIS A 443 19.08 13.15 -9.87
CA HIS A 443 19.72 14.45 -9.78
C HIS A 443 20.40 14.71 -8.42
N THR A 444 21.29 15.70 -8.34
CA THR A 444 22.14 15.99 -7.16
C THR A 444 21.50 16.79 -6.05
N ASP A 445 20.36 17.41 -6.31
CA ASP A 445 19.64 18.26 -5.37
C ASP A 445 18.49 17.47 -4.73
N LEU A 446 18.79 16.41 -3.97
CA LEU A 446 17.75 15.61 -3.28
C LEU A 446 17.45 16.15 -1.86
N ALA A 447 17.63 15.33 -0.82
CA ALA A 447 17.48 15.76 0.57
C ALA A 447 18.64 16.64 1.02
N PRO A 448 18.36 17.76 1.71
CA PRO A 448 19.41 18.65 2.19
C PRO A 448 20.19 18.01 3.35
N PHE A 449 21.49 18.32 3.42
CA PHE A 449 22.38 17.85 4.48
C PHE A 449 23.45 18.89 4.80
N ILE A 450 24.04 18.77 6.00
CA ILE A 450 25.22 19.52 6.40
C ILE A 450 26.45 18.71 6.01
N ASP A 451 27.19 19.25 5.04
CA ASP A 451 28.49 18.75 4.58
C ASP A 451 29.59 19.31 5.50
N VAL A 452 30.06 18.49 6.44
CA VAL A 452 31.01 18.90 7.48
C VAL A 452 32.43 19.00 6.91
N ASN A 453 32.76 18.12 5.97
CA ASN A 453 34.10 18.02 5.40
C ASN A 453 34.28 18.80 4.07
N GLN A 454 33.19 19.39 3.56
CA GLN A 454 33.11 20.23 2.36
C GLN A 454 33.49 19.50 1.05
N ASN A 455 33.22 18.20 0.97
CA ASN A 455 33.54 17.40 -0.22
C ASN A 455 32.38 17.31 -1.24
N GLY A 456 31.19 17.83 -0.90
CA GLY A 456 30.02 17.83 -1.75
C GLY A 456 29.31 16.47 -1.86
N CYS A 457 29.65 15.49 -1.03
CA CYS A 457 29.00 14.17 -0.93
C CYS A 457 28.30 14.07 0.41
N TYR A 458 27.19 13.31 0.49
CA TYR A 458 26.66 12.91 1.80
C TYR A 458 27.39 11.66 2.29
N ASP A 459 28.38 11.82 3.17
CA ASP A 459 29.18 10.71 3.71
C ASP A 459 29.18 10.68 5.25
N PRO A 460 28.09 10.22 5.89
CA PRO A 460 27.90 10.36 7.34
C PRO A 460 28.97 9.68 8.19
N GLN A 461 29.74 8.73 7.65
CA GLN A 461 30.92 8.18 8.34
C GLN A 461 32.01 9.23 8.63
N ASN A 462 32.04 10.32 7.85
CA ASN A 462 32.97 11.44 7.98
C ASN A 462 32.32 12.64 8.70
N GLY A 463 31.17 12.44 9.33
CA GLY A 463 30.51 13.40 10.21
C GLY A 463 29.40 14.21 9.55
N ASP A 464 29.10 14.00 8.29
CA ASP A 464 27.96 14.60 7.60
C ASP A 464 26.62 14.17 8.21
N TYR A 465 25.64 15.06 8.21
CA TYR A 465 24.33 14.75 8.81
C TYR A 465 23.15 15.45 8.13
N PRO A 466 21.94 14.90 8.26
CA PRO A 466 20.73 15.45 7.69
C PRO A 466 20.45 16.89 8.15
N MET A 467 20.05 17.75 7.21
CA MET A 467 19.53 19.08 7.53
C MET A 467 18.03 18.94 7.79
N MET A 468 17.67 18.61 9.03
CA MET A 468 16.27 18.46 9.45
C MET A 468 15.72 19.71 10.16
N LYS A 469 14.39 19.88 10.13
CA LYS A 469 13.63 20.84 10.95
C LYS A 469 12.84 20.09 12.03
N GLY A 470 12.46 20.76 13.12
CA GLY A 470 11.67 20.14 14.20
C GLY A 470 12.49 19.34 15.23
N ASP A 471 11.80 18.78 16.21
CA ASP A 471 12.36 17.76 17.11
C ASP A 471 12.27 16.35 16.50
N GLU A 472 11.33 16.17 15.56
CA GLU A 472 11.18 14.98 14.71
C GLU A 472 10.62 15.40 13.35
N ALA A 473 11.08 14.73 12.29
CA ALA A 473 10.64 14.97 10.92
C ALA A 473 10.51 13.67 10.13
N ILE A 474 9.66 13.69 9.11
CA ILE A 474 9.60 12.69 8.05
C ILE A 474 9.91 13.40 6.75
N TYR A 475 10.94 12.93 6.04
CA TYR A 475 11.30 13.39 4.71
C TYR A 475 10.99 12.33 3.69
N TRP A 476 10.37 12.68 2.57
CA TRP A 476 10.20 11.77 1.44
C TRP A 476 10.18 12.50 0.10
N ILE A 477 10.43 11.74 -0.96
CA ILE A 477 10.39 12.21 -2.33
C ILE A 477 9.34 11.40 -3.06
N ARG A 478 8.54 12.06 -3.90
CA ARG A 478 7.66 11.41 -4.89
C ARG A 478 7.70 12.17 -6.20
N HIS A 479 7.30 11.54 -7.29
CA HIS A 479 7.17 12.23 -8.57
C HIS A 479 5.96 11.76 -9.36
N ASN A 480 5.52 12.62 -10.27
CA ASN A 480 4.47 12.29 -11.22
C ASN A 480 5.11 11.49 -12.39
N PRO A 481 4.60 10.30 -12.73
CA PRO A 481 5.20 9.39 -13.71
C PRO A 481 4.94 9.81 -15.16
N ASP A 482 3.99 10.73 -15.40
CA ASP A 482 3.76 11.25 -16.75
C ASP A 482 4.91 12.17 -17.20
N SER A 483 5.53 11.81 -18.32
CA SER A 483 6.54 12.59 -19.04
C SER A 483 6.11 14.04 -19.37
N SER A 484 4.81 14.33 -19.46
CA SER A 484 4.29 15.66 -19.78
C SER A 484 4.31 16.64 -18.59
N LEU A 485 4.24 16.11 -17.36
CA LEU A 485 4.28 16.86 -16.10
C LEU A 485 5.27 16.18 -15.15
N LEU A 486 6.53 16.12 -15.56
CA LEU A 486 7.59 15.48 -14.79
C LEU A 486 8.04 16.38 -13.62
N LEU A 487 7.19 16.44 -12.59
CA LEU A 487 7.43 17.17 -11.35
C LEU A 487 7.86 16.20 -10.25
N GLU A 488 8.89 16.60 -9.51
CA GLU A 488 9.39 15.91 -8.33
C GLU A 488 9.06 16.74 -7.09
N TYR A 489 8.47 16.08 -6.10
CA TYR A 489 8.02 16.68 -4.85
C TYR A 489 8.89 16.14 -3.72
N HIS A 490 9.55 17.06 -3.02
CA HIS A 490 10.30 16.75 -1.80
C HIS A 490 9.52 17.31 -0.62
N PHE A 491 9.13 16.45 0.29
CA PHE A 491 8.39 16.83 1.49
C PHE A 491 9.25 16.69 2.72
N MET A 492 9.08 17.62 3.65
CA MET A 492 9.49 17.47 5.05
C MET A 492 8.29 17.83 5.93
N LEU A 493 7.68 16.82 6.54
CA LEU A 493 6.66 17.00 7.58
C LEU A 493 7.37 16.96 8.94
N TYR A 494 7.24 18.00 9.75
CA TYR A 494 7.97 18.10 11.01
C TYR A 494 7.16 18.74 12.14
N ALA A 495 7.55 18.41 13.36
CA ALA A 495 6.88 18.89 14.58
C ALA A 495 7.88 19.24 15.68
N PHE A 496 7.46 20.12 16.58
CA PHE A 496 8.18 20.45 17.80
C PHE A 496 7.36 20.01 19.01
N ASN A 497 8.05 19.61 20.08
CA ASN A 497 7.44 19.39 21.38
C ASN A 497 8.01 20.40 22.37
N SER A 498 7.20 21.39 22.74
CA SER A 498 7.67 22.54 23.51
C SER A 498 6.76 22.87 24.68
N SER A 499 7.33 22.87 25.89
CA SER A 499 6.67 23.40 27.09
C SER A 499 6.72 24.93 27.18
N GLN A 500 7.69 25.56 26.50
CA GLN A 500 7.88 27.02 26.51
C GLN A 500 6.98 27.73 25.49
N PHE A 501 6.70 27.06 24.38
CA PHE A 501 5.82 27.53 23.29
C PHE A 501 4.73 26.48 23.05
N PRO A 502 3.73 26.40 23.94
CA PRO A 502 2.75 25.31 23.94
C PRO A 502 1.91 25.23 22.66
N GLU A 503 1.76 26.35 21.94
CA GLU A 503 1.07 26.40 20.64
C GLU A 503 1.73 25.47 19.59
N LEU A 504 3.05 25.26 19.67
CA LEU A 504 3.76 24.31 18.79
C LEU A 504 3.29 22.87 18.98
N ASN A 505 2.66 22.56 20.12
CA ASN A 505 2.16 21.22 20.37
C ASN A 505 0.84 20.93 19.62
N GLN A 506 0.22 21.94 19.03
CA GLN A 506 -1.09 21.87 18.38
C GLN A 506 -1.01 21.80 16.84
N ALA A 507 0.20 21.65 16.29
CA ALA A 507 0.42 21.84 14.86
C ALA A 507 1.57 20.98 14.30
N GLN A 508 1.54 20.78 12.99
CA GLN A 508 2.63 20.20 12.21
C GLN A 508 2.94 21.09 11.02
N PHE A 509 4.23 21.22 10.74
CA PHE A 509 4.72 22.01 9.63
C PHE A 509 4.98 21.11 8.43
N LEU A 510 4.72 21.66 7.25
CA LEU A 510 4.99 21.02 5.98
C LEU A 510 5.83 21.94 5.12
N GLU A 511 7.03 21.50 4.79
CA GLU A 511 7.81 22.06 3.69
C GLU A 511 7.64 21.17 2.47
N CYS A 512 7.34 21.79 1.32
CA CYS A 512 7.31 21.12 0.04
C CYS A 512 8.13 21.89 -0.97
N ARG A 513 9.11 21.21 -1.59
CA ARG A 513 9.82 21.70 -2.75
C ARG A 513 9.34 20.97 -3.99
N VAL A 514 8.72 21.72 -4.90
CA VAL A 514 8.29 21.24 -6.22
C VAL A 514 9.39 21.56 -7.23
N VAL A 515 9.97 20.54 -7.84
CA VAL A 515 11.07 20.64 -8.81
C VAL A 515 10.57 20.26 -10.19
N ASN A 516 10.85 21.09 -11.20
CA ASN A 516 10.53 20.76 -12.58
C ASN A 516 11.65 19.91 -13.19
N ARG A 517 11.46 18.59 -13.23
CA ARG A 517 12.37 17.64 -13.88
C ARG A 517 12.06 17.45 -15.37
N GLY A 518 10.96 18.03 -15.85
CA GLY A 518 10.52 17.95 -17.24
C GLY A 518 11.21 18.95 -18.17
N THR A 519 10.78 18.95 -19.43
CA THR A 519 11.31 19.84 -20.48
C THR A 519 10.45 21.08 -20.70
N ALA A 520 9.20 21.08 -20.21
CA ALA A 520 8.27 22.19 -20.36
C ALA A 520 8.69 23.39 -19.49
N THR A 521 8.54 24.59 -20.05
CA THR A 521 8.62 25.84 -19.29
C THR A 521 7.22 26.34 -19.01
N TYR A 522 6.90 26.56 -17.74
CA TYR A 522 5.64 27.14 -17.31
C TYR A 522 5.82 28.65 -17.11
N ASP A 523 5.19 29.46 -17.96
CA ASP A 523 5.29 30.94 -17.88
C ASP A 523 4.46 31.52 -16.74
N SER A 524 3.39 30.82 -16.37
CA SER A 524 2.56 31.08 -15.20
C SER A 524 2.19 29.74 -14.55
N ALA A 525 2.70 29.52 -13.36
CA ALA A 525 2.41 28.37 -12.51
C ALA A 525 1.93 28.83 -11.13
N LYS A 526 1.10 28.00 -10.50
CA LYS A 526 0.70 28.12 -9.10
C LYS A 526 0.93 26.81 -8.38
N VAL A 527 1.23 26.96 -7.10
CA VAL A 527 1.18 25.87 -6.13
C VAL A 527 0.11 26.20 -5.12
N GLY A 528 -0.75 25.23 -4.84
CA GLY A 528 -1.79 25.35 -3.83
C GLY A 528 -1.74 24.21 -2.84
N PHE A 529 -2.49 24.36 -1.77
CA PHE A 529 -2.78 23.31 -0.81
C PHE A 529 -4.26 22.97 -0.90
N TYR A 530 -4.53 21.74 -1.29
CA TYR A 530 -5.85 21.13 -1.25
C TYR A 530 -6.06 20.52 0.13
N MET A 531 -7.26 20.69 0.66
CA MET A 531 -7.64 20.08 1.93
C MET A 531 -9.09 19.61 1.83
N ASP A 532 -9.27 18.32 2.11
CA ASP A 532 -10.56 17.69 2.36
C ASP A 532 -10.79 17.70 3.87
N GLY A 533 -11.71 18.56 4.30
CA GLY A 533 -12.00 18.80 5.71
C GLY A 533 -13.06 17.82 6.19
N ASP A 534 -12.66 16.99 7.15
CA ASP A 534 -13.54 16.09 7.88
C ASP A 534 -13.28 16.38 9.35
N LEU A 535 -13.87 17.43 9.93
CA LEU A 535 -13.66 17.81 11.33
C LEU A 535 -14.37 16.84 12.28
N GLY A 536 -14.00 15.57 12.24
CA GLY A 536 -14.80 14.48 12.79
C GLY A 536 -15.86 14.07 11.77
N ASN A 537 -17.09 14.55 11.93
CA ASN A 537 -18.17 14.30 11.00
C ASN A 537 -18.06 15.24 9.78
N PRO A 538 -17.78 14.72 8.57
CA PRO A 538 -17.73 15.59 7.39
C PRO A 538 -19.10 16.21 7.07
N SER A 539 -20.22 15.65 7.53
CA SER A 539 -21.56 16.13 7.12
C SER A 539 -22.04 17.39 7.84
N ASP A 540 -21.32 17.87 8.86
CA ASP A 540 -21.69 19.06 9.63
C ASP A 540 -20.63 20.17 9.56
N ASP A 541 -19.71 20.12 8.60
CA ASP A 541 -18.64 21.12 8.48
C ASP A 541 -19.00 22.43 7.78
N TYR A 542 -18.37 23.52 8.25
CA TYR A 542 -18.23 24.78 7.53
C TYR A 542 -16.77 25.09 7.18
N VAL A 543 -16.59 25.95 6.18
CA VAL A 543 -15.30 26.42 5.68
C VAL A 543 -15.17 27.95 5.73
N GLY A 544 -13.96 28.44 5.95
CA GLY A 544 -13.66 29.86 6.00
C GLY A 544 -12.20 30.20 5.72
N CYS A 545 -11.89 31.49 5.56
CA CYS A 545 -10.51 31.95 5.55
C CYS A 545 -10.33 33.28 6.27
N ASP A 546 -9.15 33.45 6.86
CA ASP A 546 -8.64 34.74 7.30
C ASP A 546 -7.53 35.17 6.34
N SER A 547 -7.95 35.85 5.27
CA SER A 547 -7.04 36.33 4.22
C SER A 547 -5.99 37.33 4.72
N ALA A 548 -6.25 38.05 5.82
CA ALA A 548 -5.28 38.98 6.40
C ALA A 548 -4.15 38.24 7.12
N ASN A 549 -4.42 37.04 7.62
CA ASN A 549 -3.46 36.20 8.33
C ASN A 549 -2.92 35.02 7.50
N ASN A 550 -3.26 34.92 6.21
CA ASN A 550 -2.90 33.80 5.32
C ASN A 550 -3.43 32.42 5.77
N ILE A 551 -4.65 32.37 6.34
CA ILE A 551 -5.22 31.13 6.91
C ILE A 551 -6.46 30.70 6.12
N ALA A 552 -6.56 29.42 5.80
CA ALA A 552 -7.79 28.75 5.38
C ALA A 552 -8.16 27.66 6.40
N TYR A 553 -9.45 27.47 6.70
CA TYR A 553 -9.86 26.66 7.85
C TYR A 553 -11.23 26.01 7.71
N PHE A 554 -11.45 24.98 8.53
CA PHE A 554 -12.74 24.33 8.79
C PHE A 554 -13.16 24.50 10.24
N TYR A 555 -14.46 24.50 10.48
CA TYR A 555 -15.08 24.58 11.80
C TYR A 555 -16.47 23.94 11.77
N ASN A 556 -16.88 23.31 12.87
CA ASN A 556 -18.18 22.62 12.91
C ASN A 556 -19.34 23.63 12.72
N GLY A 557 -20.33 23.22 11.94
CA GLY A 557 -21.49 24.01 11.58
C GLY A 557 -22.56 24.07 12.65
N ASP A 558 -22.60 23.09 13.55
CA ASP A 558 -23.50 23.06 14.69
C ASP A 558 -22.76 22.91 16.04
N ASN A 559 -23.49 22.75 17.14
CA ASN A 559 -22.89 22.75 18.48
C ASN A 559 -22.22 21.43 18.87
N PHE A 560 -22.37 20.36 18.08
CA PHE A 560 -21.94 19.02 18.47
C PHE A 560 -21.48 18.22 17.25
N ASP A 561 -20.21 17.89 17.20
CA ASP A 561 -19.64 17.08 16.12
C ASP A 561 -19.91 15.59 16.40
N ASP A 562 -20.81 15.00 15.63
CA ASP A 562 -21.33 13.64 15.81
C ASP A 562 -20.38 12.56 15.25
N ALA A 563 -20.67 11.28 15.52
CA ALA A 563 -19.94 10.20 14.85
C ALA A 563 -20.49 9.99 13.43
N PHE A 564 -19.62 9.69 12.46
CA PHE A 564 -20.01 9.45 11.07
C PHE A 564 -19.38 8.18 10.52
N GLN A 565 -20.22 7.24 10.04
CA GLN A 565 -19.79 5.98 9.40
C GLN A 565 -18.69 5.19 10.14
N GLY A 566 -18.73 5.18 11.48
CA GLY A 566 -17.75 4.47 12.32
C GLY A 566 -16.55 5.32 12.74
N GLN A 567 -16.39 6.53 12.21
CA GLN A 567 -15.43 7.52 12.71
C GLN A 567 -16.02 8.29 13.90
N PRO A 568 -15.24 8.52 14.97
CA PRO A 568 -15.70 9.27 16.14
C PRO A 568 -15.70 10.78 15.86
N GLY A 569 -16.77 11.48 16.24
CA GLY A 569 -16.75 12.95 16.32
C GLY A 569 -16.06 13.47 17.59
N TYR A 570 -15.69 14.75 17.57
CA TYR A 570 -15.16 15.55 18.66
C TYR A 570 -16.21 15.90 19.74
N GLY A 571 -17.50 15.74 19.43
CA GLY A 571 -18.62 16.01 20.32
C GLY A 571 -18.80 17.50 20.63
N ALA A 572 -19.16 17.80 21.88
CA ALA A 572 -19.33 19.18 22.32
C ALA A 572 -17.98 19.92 22.36
N ASN A 573 -17.98 21.20 21.97
CA ASN A 573 -16.77 22.04 21.89
C ASN A 573 -15.76 21.48 20.88
N SER A 574 -16.20 21.23 19.65
CA SER A 574 -15.34 20.86 18.52
C SER A 574 -14.27 21.94 18.25
N PRO A 575 -13.07 21.56 17.76
CA PRO A 575 -12.00 22.51 17.43
C PRO A 575 -12.36 23.40 16.23
N ALA A 576 -11.44 24.29 15.87
CA ALA A 576 -11.27 24.71 14.48
C ALA A 576 -9.90 24.24 13.99
N VAL A 577 -9.82 23.73 12.75
CA VAL A 577 -8.56 23.30 12.11
C VAL A 577 -8.24 24.23 10.95
N GLY A 578 -6.98 24.64 10.82
CA GLY A 578 -6.57 25.54 9.77
C GLY A 578 -5.19 25.24 9.21
N VAL A 579 -4.99 25.65 7.97
CA VAL A 579 -3.70 25.71 7.29
C VAL A 579 -3.30 27.18 7.14
N LYS A 580 -2.09 27.51 7.58
CA LYS A 580 -1.46 28.82 7.38
C LYS A 580 -0.30 28.72 6.42
N PHE A 581 -0.25 29.63 5.45
CA PHE A 581 0.89 29.77 4.55
C PHE A 581 1.96 30.66 5.20
N LEU A 582 3.19 30.13 5.33
CA LEU A 582 4.29 30.78 6.05
C LEU A 582 5.26 31.47 5.08
N SER A 583 5.86 30.71 4.16
CA SER A 583 6.91 31.25 3.27
C SER A 583 6.39 32.04 2.08
N ASN A 584 5.09 31.97 1.80
CA ASN A 584 4.45 32.64 0.66
C ASN A 584 3.06 33.12 1.08
N SER A 585 2.63 34.30 0.62
CA SER A 585 1.28 34.78 0.92
C SER A 585 0.20 33.99 0.18
N MET A 586 -0.93 33.75 0.85
CA MET A 586 -2.11 33.15 0.24
C MET A 586 -2.79 34.18 -0.66
N THR A 587 -2.89 33.90 -1.96
CA THR A 587 -3.49 34.84 -2.94
C THR A 587 -4.94 34.56 -3.28
N ASN A 588 -5.40 33.36 -2.96
CA ASN A 588 -6.79 32.93 -3.13
C ASN A 588 -7.14 31.80 -2.16
N MET A 589 -8.42 31.70 -1.85
CA MET A 589 -9.04 30.53 -1.22
C MET A 589 -10.40 30.30 -1.86
N VAL A 590 -10.59 29.10 -2.41
CA VAL A 590 -11.85 28.65 -3.02
C VAL A 590 -12.33 27.42 -2.27
N TYR A 591 -13.61 27.40 -1.89
CA TYR A 591 -14.27 26.19 -1.45
C TYR A 591 -15.08 25.55 -2.58
N TYR A 592 -15.30 24.25 -2.49
CA TYR A 592 -16.21 23.55 -3.39
C TYR A 592 -16.83 22.33 -2.71
N ASN A 593 -17.91 21.82 -3.29
CA ASN A 593 -18.62 20.62 -2.83
C ASN A 593 -18.28 19.42 -3.71
N ILE A 594 -18.54 18.21 -3.23
CA ILE A 594 -18.57 17.03 -4.11
C ILE A 594 -19.66 17.22 -5.17
N GLY A 595 -19.31 16.93 -6.42
CA GLY A 595 -20.26 16.80 -7.51
C GLY A 595 -19.87 17.52 -8.81
N GLY A 596 -20.71 17.37 -9.83
CA GLY A 596 -20.42 17.87 -11.18
C GLY A 596 -20.65 19.38 -11.39
N GLY A 597 -21.31 20.08 -10.46
CA GLY A 597 -21.72 21.49 -10.59
C GLY A 597 -20.57 22.49 -10.75
N GLN A 598 -20.86 23.75 -11.07
CA GLN A 598 -19.81 24.77 -11.32
C GLN A 598 -18.93 25.07 -10.10
N ASN A 599 -19.47 24.88 -8.90
CA ASN A 599 -18.80 24.90 -7.60
C ASN A 599 -18.54 23.48 -7.06
N GLY A 600 -18.33 22.53 -7.97
CA GLY A 600 -18.09 21.11 -7.70
C GLY A 600 -16.64 20.67 -7.98
N ASP A 601 -16.40 19.37 -8.17
CA ASP A 601 -15.06 18.81 -8.37
C ASP A 601 -14.31 19.37 -9.61
N PRO A 602 -13.05 19.82 -9.47
CA PRO A 602 -12.23 20.31 -10.57
C PRO A 602 -11.51 19.16 -11.31
N LEU A 603 -12.26 18.47 -12.17
CA LEU A 603 -11.79 17.26 -12.87
C LEU A 603 -10.74 17.47 -13.98
N THR A 604 -10.49 18.70 -14.44
CA THR A 604 -9.53 18.98 -15.53
C THR A 604 -8.48 19.98 -15.07
N ALA A 605 -7.33 20.01 -15.76
CA ALA A 605 -6.28 21.00 -15.49
C ALA A 605 -6.78 22.44 -15.61
N LEU A 606 -7.70 22.72 -16.56
CA LEU A 606 -8.34 24.03 -16.69
C LEU A 606 -9.26 24.35 -15.50
N HIS A 607 -10.00 23.37 -14.98
CA HIS A 607 -10.82 23.59 -13.77
C HIS A 607 -9.94 23.95 -12.56
N ARG A 608 -8.86 23.20 -12.35
CA ARG A 608 -7.90 23.44 -11.25
C ARG A 608 -7.21 24.80 -11.41
N TRP A 609 -6.80 25.13 -12.64
CA TRP A 609 -6.29 26.45 -12.98
C TRP A 609 -7.27 27.56 -12.61
N ASN A 610 -8.54 27.41 -12.99
CA ASN A 610 -9.59 28.39 -12.68
C ASN A 610 -9.77 28.56 -11.17
N TYR A 611 -9.86 27.45 -10.41
CA TYR A 611 -10.02 27.52 -8.95
C TYR A 611 -8.82 28.21 -8.27
N MET A 612 -7.59 27.88 -8.67
CA MET A 612 -6.39 28.55 -8.16
C MET A 612 -6.24 30.01 -8.63
N ASN A 613 -7.10 30.48 -9.54
CA ASN A 613 -7.18 31.87 -10.00
C ASN A 613 -8.55 32.50 -9.68
N SER A 614 -9.24 31.99 -8.65
CA SER A 614 -10.51 32.52 -8.12
C SER A 614 -11.62 32.63 -9.18
N ARG A 615 -11.73 31.59 -9.99
CA ARG A 615 -12.76 31.42 -11.02
C ARG A 615 -13.43 30.07 -10.88
N TRP A 616 -14.71 30.00 -11.20
CA TRP A 616 -15.44 28.74 -11.31
C TRP A 616 -14.97 27.92 -12.51
N LYS A 617 -15.42 26.67 -12.62
CA LYS A 617 -14.94 25.73 -13.66
C LYS A 617 -15.10 26.28 -15.08
N ASP A 618 -16.17 27.03 -15.33
CA ASP A 618 -16.44 27.72 -16.60
C ASP A 618 -15.67 29.03 -16.82
N GLY A 619 -14.80 29.43 -15.90
CA GLY A 619 -13.95 30.60 -15.99
C GLY A 619 -14.59 31.90 -15.49
N ARG A 620 -15.86 31.90 -15.05
CA ARG A 620 -16.48 33.08 -14.41
C ARG A 620 -15.78 33.41 -13.09
N PRO A 621 -15.61 34.71 -12.75
CA PRO A 621 -15.03 35.09 -11.47
C PRO A 621 -15.92 34.62 -10.31
N ILE A 622 -15.29 34.26 -9.20
CA ILE A 622 -15.98 34.07 -7.92
C ILE A 622 -16.36 35.45 -7.38
N LEU A 623 -17.59 35.57 -6.90
CA LEU A 623 -18.17 36.83 -6.44
C LEU A 623 -18.33 36.83 -4.92
N TYR A 624 -18.34 38.01 -4.32
CA TYR A 624 -18.54 38.18 -2.87
C TYR A 624 -20.00 37.95 -2.49
N GLY A 625 -20.23 37.19 -1.41
CA GLY A 625 -21.56 36.95 -0.84
C GLY A 625 -22.21 35.66 -1.32
N GLY A 626 -23.09 35.11 -0.49
CA GLY A 626 -23.82 33.88 -0.81
C GLY A 626 -22.88 32.68 -0.98
N ASN A 627 -23.15 31.86 -2.01
CA ASN A 627 -22.25 30.78 -2.44
C ASN A 627 -21.12 31.24 -3.38
N GLY A 628 -21.00 32.55 -3.63
CA GLY A 628 -20.04 33.16 -4.54
C GLY A 628 -20.23 32.87 -6.04
N LEU A 629 -21.35 32.26 -6.42
CA LEU A 629 -21.69 31.92 -7.80
C LEU A 629 -22.98 32.61 -8.26
N ASN A 630 -24.11 32.31 -7.61
CA ASN A 630 -25.44 32.69 -8.11
C ASN A 630 -26.57 32.59 -7.07
N SER A 631 -26.29 32.73 -5.78
CA SER A 631 -27.33 32.73 -4.75
C SER A 631 -27.87 34.15 -4.48
N PRO A 632 -29.00 34.32 -3.76
CA PRO A 632 -29.61 35.63 -3.51
C PRO A 632 -28.69 36.65 -2.85
N ALA A 633 -27.75 36.21 -2.00
CA ALA A 633 -26.79 37.10 -1.34
C ALA A 633 -25.53 37.39 -2.18
N THR A 634 -25.35 36.75 -3.34
CA THR A 634 -24.19 36.97 -4.21
C THR A 634 -24.26 38.35 -4.87
N THR A 635 -23.19 39.13 -4.69
CA THR A 635 -23.03 40.47 -5.26
C THR A 635 -22.35 40.40 -6.64
N ASN A 636 -22.15 41.56 -7.29
CA ASN A 636 -21.38 41.65 -8.54
C ASN A 636 -19.89 41.99 -8.32
N ILE A 637 -19.38 41.85 -7.09
CA ILE A 637 -18.01 42.20 -6.74
C ILE A 637 -17.15 40.93 -6.79
N PRO A 638 -16.17 40.81 -7.71
CA PRO A 638 -15.23 39.70 -7.70
C PRO A 638 -14.40 39.66 -6.41
N THR A 639 -14.10 38.45 -5.94
CA THR A 639 -13.26 38.22 -4.77
C THR A 639 -12.29 37.07 -5.02
N ASN A 640 -11.09 37.18 -4.44
CA ASN A 640 -10.12 36.09 -4.49
C ASN A 640 -10.29 35.08 -3.35
N TYR A 641 -11.01 35.48 -2.30
CA TYR A 641 -11.12 34.75 -1.04
C TYR A 641 -12.60 34.56 -0.71
N MET A 642 -12.99 33.31 -0.49
CA MET A 642 -14.34 32.97 -0.06
C MET A 642 -14.45 33.03 1.47
N PHE A 643 -15.59 33.48 1.98
CA PHE A 643 -15.90 33.47 3.41
C PHE A 643 -14.84 34.12 4.33
N THR A 644 -14.47 35.38 4.02
CA THR A 644 -13.45 36.15 4.77
C THR A 644 -13.95 36.77 6.08
N GLY A 645 -15.20 36.53 6.46
CA GLY A 645 -15.80 37.11 7.66
C GLY A 645 -15.43 36.37 8.94
N ASP A 646 -15.82 36.93 10.08
CA ASP A 646 -15.62 36.34 11.40
C ASP A 646 -16.85 35.51 11.81
N PRO A 647 -16.76 34.17 11.86
CA PRO A 647 -17.89 33.32 12.21
C PRO A 647 -18.25 33.38 13.69
N PHE A 648 -17.34 33.79 14.59
CA PHE A 648 -17.64 33.95 16.02
C PHE A 648 -18.49 35.19 16.26
N ASN A 649 -18.03 36.34 15.77
CA ASN A 649 -18.76 37.61 15.90
C ASN A 649 -19.91 37.76 14.88
N GLN A 650 -20.03 36.83 13.93
CA GLN A 650 -21.01 36.85 12.83
C GLN A 650 -20.94 38.16 12.01
N THR A 651 -19.72 38.58 11.69
CA THR A 651 -19.49 39.80 10.90
C THR A 651 -18.87 39.47 9.54
N GLY A 652 -19.24 40.22 8.50
CA GLY A 652 -18.80 39.95 7.14
C GLY A 652 -19.43 38.69 6.53
N TRP A 653 -18.85 38.22 5.43
CA TRP A 653 -19.33 37.06 4.66
C TRP A 653 -18.77 35.76 5.24
N THR A 654 -19.64 34.91 5.77
CA THR A 654 -19.32 33.56 6.31
C THR A 654 -20.40 32.58 5.88
N GLU A 655 -20.19 31.28 6.08
CA GLU A 655 -21.29 30.32 5.86
C GLU A 655 -22.46 30.53 6.82
N ARG A 656 -22.20 31.05 8.03
CA ARG A 656 -23.25 31.43 9.00
C ARG A 656 -24.01 32.70 8.62
N ASN A 657 -23.35 33.59 7.88
CA ASN A 657 -23.89 34.84 7.39
C ASN A 657 -23.54 35.02 5.90
N PRO A 658 -24.24 34.34 4.98
CA PRO A 658 -23.93 34.44 3.55
C PRO A 658 -24.23 35.83 2.98
N GLY A 659 -25.17 36.54 3.60
CA GLY A 659 -25.50 37.93 3.29
C GLY A 659 -27.01 38.16 3.19
N PRO A 660 -27.43 39.37 2.75
CA PRO A 660 -28.84 39.74 2.72
C PRO A 660 -29.67 38.81 1.82
N GLY A 661 -30.84 38.37 2.32
CA GLY A 661 -31.78 37.55 1.56
C GLY A 661 -31.46 36.05 1.57
N GLU A 662 -30.49 35.62 2.37
CA GLU A 662 -30.09 34.21 2.50
C GLU A 662 -29.88 33.85 3.98
N THR A 663 -30.31 32.65 4.38
CA THR A 663 -30.02 32.10 5.72
C THR A 663 -28.62 31.49 5.75
N ALA A 664 -28.16 31.03 6.91
CA ALA A 664 -26.93 30.23 7.00
C ALA A 664 -26.93 29.09 5.96
N SER A 665 -25.76 28.84 5.38
CA SER A 665 -25.54 27.73 4.44
C SER A 665 -25.77 26.40 5.17
N SER A 666 -26.25 25.37 4.48
CA SER A 666 -26.30 24.03 5.07
C SER A 666 -24.86 23.53 5.22
N PRO A 667 -24.43 23.10 6.41
CA PRO A 667 -23.12 22.50 6.57
C PRO A 667 -23.02 21.19 5.80
N GLY A 668 -21.81 20.69 5.61
CA GLY A 668 -21.58 19.47 4.87
C GLY A 668 -20.14 19.28 4.51
N ASP A 669 -19.90 18.24 3.74
CA ASP A 669 -18.56 17.78 3.45
C ASP A 669 -17.84 18.78 2.54
N ARG A 670 -16.83 19.48 3.09
CA ARG A 670 -16.22 20.67 2.47
C ARG A 670 -14.80 20.41 1.99
N ARG A 671 -14.55 20.84 0.75
CA ARG A 671 -13.20 20.93 0.20
C ARG A 671 -12.78 22.37 0.07
N LEU A 672 -11.49 22.63 0.29
CA LEU A 672 -10.89 23.90 -0.07
C LEU A 672 -9.61 23.74 -0.89
N LEU A 673 -9.34 24.77 -1.69
CA LEU A 673 -8.11 24.94 -2.43
C LEU A 673 -7.61 26.38 -2.24
N ALA A 674 -6.51 26.52 -1.52
CA ALA A 674 -5.82 27.79 -1.31
C ALA A 674 -4.49 27.79 -2.07
N ALA A 675 -4.11 28.90 -2.71
CA ALA A 675 -2.88 28.94 -3.52
C ALA A 675 -2.06 30.21 -3.37
N VAL A 676 -0.76 30.07 -3.67
CA VAL A 676 0.20 31.17 -3.70
C VAL A 676 0.14 31.94 -5.02
N ASP A 677 0.88 33.03 -5.11
CA ASP A 677 0.93 33.85 -6.32
C ASP A 677 1.58 33.11 -7.50
N ASN A 678 1.32 33.60 -8.70
CA ASN A 678 1.89 33.08 -9.93
C ASN A 678 3.42 33.23 -9.93
N PHE A 679 4.10 32.19 -10.43
CA PHE A 679 5.53 32.22 -10.67
C PHE A 679 5.87 31.52 -11.98
N LYS A 680 7.07 31.78 -12.49
CA LYS A 680 7.63 31.07 -13.64
C LYS A 680 8.41 29.86 -13.13
N LEU A 681 8.26 28.72 -13.81
CA LEU A 681 8.99 27.49 -13.49
C LEU A 681 9.59 26.87 -14.75
N ARG A 682 10.89 27.07 -14.95
CA ARG A 682 11.67 26.48 -16.05
C ARG A 682 12.15 25.07 -15.69
N PRO A 683 12.56 24.26 -16.68
CA PRO A 683 13.28 23.00 -16.43
C PRO A 683 14.46 23.21 -15.46
N GLY A 684 14.55 22.35 -14.45
CA GLY A 684 15.56 22.39 -13.38
C GLY A 684 15.32 23.44 -12.28
N GLU A 685 14.37 24.36 -12.45
CA GLU A 685 13.98 25.28 -11.37
C GLU A 685 13.07 24.57 -10.36
N SER A 686 12.98 25.15 -9.16
CA SER A 686 12.10 24.65 -8.09
C SER A 686 11.38 25.79 -7.37
N LYS A 687 10.26 25.45 -6.74
CA LYS A 687 9.49 26.33 -5.86
C LYS A 687 9.32 25.67 -4.50
N ILE A 688 9.67 26.38 -3.44
CA ILE A 688 9.43 25.96 -2.06
C ILE A 688 8.17 26.65 -1.55
N ILE A 689 7.32 25.87 -0.89
CA ILE A 689 6.23 26.36 -0.04
C ILE A 689 6.39 25.76 1.36
N GLU A 690 6.13 26.57 2.38
CA GLU A 690 6.11 26.15 3.78
C GLU A 690 4.76 26.53 4.36
N LEU A 691 4.12 25.56 4.98
CA LEU A 691 2.80 25.64 5.54
C LEU A 691 2.84 25.13 6.99
N VAL A 692 1.85 25.52 7.78
CA VAL A 692 1.56 24.85 9.05
C VAL A 692 0.08 24.51 9.14
N VAL A 693 -0.20 23.26 9.49
CA VAL A 693 -1.54 22.77 9.80
C VAL A 693 -1.66 22.65 11.31
N GLY A 694 -2.70 23.23 11.90
CA GLY A 694 -2.90 23.21 13.34
C GLY A 694 -4.34 23.43 13.75
N TYR A 695 -4.63 23.15 15.01
CA TYR A 695 -5.96 23.31 15.59
C TYR A 695 -5.99 24.35 16.72
N GLY A 696 -7.13 25.01 16.87
CA GLY A 696 -7.49 25.81 18.04
C GLY A 696 -8.64 25.14 18.79
N ARG A 697 -8.51 24.99 20.11
CA ARG A 697 -9.57 24.53 21.00
C ARG A 697 -9.33 25.09 22.39
N LYS A 698 -10.27 25.87 22.92
CA LYS A 698 -10.25 26.29 24.33
C LYS A 698 -10.85 25.19 25.21
N ASP A 699 -10.41 25.10 26.46
CA ASP A 699 -10.93 24.12 27.42
C ASP A 699 -12.43 24.33 27.72
N SER A 700 -12.88 25.58 27.72
CA SER A 700 -14.26 25.96 27.97
C SER A 700 -14.67 27.13 27.08
N VAL A 701 -15.85 27.02 26.48
CA VAL A 701 -16.43 28.00 25.57
C VAL A 701 -17.93 28.13 25.82
N ASN A 702 -18.51 29.27 25.48
CA ASN A 702 -19.98 29.40 25.39
C ASN A 702 -20.50 28.82 24.08
N THR A 703 -19.69 28.92 23.02
CA THR A 703 -19.94 28.33 21.70
C THR A 703 -18.62 27.89 21.09
N HIS A 704 -18.62 26.76 20.39
CA HIS A 704 -17.44 26.23 19.69
C HIS A 704 -16.87 27.20 18.65
N TYR A 705 -17.66 28.16 18.13
CA TYR A 705 -17.13 29.19 17.24
C TYR A 705 -16.01 30.04 17.89
N GLU A 706 -15.92 30.09 19.21
CA GLU A 706 -14.78 30.68 19.94
C GLU A 706 -13.43 30.03 19.61
N ASN A 707 -13.45 28.80 19.06
CA ASN A 707 -12.26 28.07 18.68
C ASN A 707 -11.66 28.56 17.34
N VAL A 708 -12.43 29.26 16.49
CA VAL A 708 -11.91 29.88 15.27
C VAL A 708 -10.88 30.99 15.58
N PRO A 709 -11.19 32.03 16.38
CA PRO A 709 -10.18 33.02 16.75
C PRO A 709 -9.05 32.42 17.60
N GLU A 710 -9.29 31.33 18.34
CA GLU A 710 -8.22 30.61 19.04
C GLU A 710 -7.26 29.92 18.05
N MET A 711 -7.77 29.29 16.99
CA MET A 711 -6.96 28.70 15.93
C MET A 711 -6.12 29.79 15.23
N VAL A 712 -6.72 30.94 14.91
CA VAL A 712 -5.98 32.08 14.34
C VAL A 712 -4.87 32.56 15.29
N ARG A 713 -5.15 32.66 16.60
CA ARG A 713 -4.15 33.01 17.62
C ARG A 713 -2.99 32.01 17.64
N VAL A 714 -3.30 30.71 17.67
CA VAL A 714 -2.31 29.62 17.67
C VAL A 714 -1.41 29.72 16.44
N LEU A 715 -1.99 29.76 15.23
CA LEU A 715 -1.22 29.80 13.98
C LEU A 715 -0.38 31.08 13.84
N ASN A 716 -0.85 32.23 14.34
CA ASN A 716 -0.06 33.47 14.33
C ASN A 716 1.12 33.44 15.32
N ARG A 717 0.97 32.80 16.48
CA ARG A 717 2.10 32.62 17.41
C ARG A 717 3.13 31.64 16.86
N ILE A 718 2.67 30.61 16.16
CA ILE A 718 3.52 29.66 15.44
C ILE A 718 4.31 30.35 14.33
N GLU A 719 3.67 31.21 13.53
CA GLU A 719 4.36 32.02 12.51
C GLU A 719 5.45 32.89 13.14
N SER A 720 5.16 33.57 14.24
CA SER A 720 6.16 34.39 14.96
C SER A 720 7.37 33.56 15.41
N PHE A 721 7.16 32.30 15.82
CA PHE A 721 8.26 31.38 16.12
C PHE A 721 8.99 30.95 14.84
N TRP A 722 8.27 30.59 13.79
CA TRP A 722 8.83 30.19 12.51
C TRP A 722 9.69 31.29 11.87
N ASP A 723 9.28 32.55 11.96
CA ASP A 723 10.07 33.71 11.49
C ASP A 723 11.45 33.78 12.17
N THR A 724 11.55 33.37 13.44
CA THR A 724 12.86 33.29 14.12
C THR A 724 13.72 32.15 13.61
N LEU A 725 13.11 31.04 13.17
CA LEU A 725 13.82 29.90 12.59
C LEU A 725 14.24 30.15 11.14
N SER A 726 13.38 30.77 10.34
CA SER A 726 13.62 30.98 8.90
C SER A 726 14.80 31.91 8.63
N THR A 727 15.15 32.79 9.58
CA THR A 727 16.37 33.61 9.51
C THR A 727 17.68 32.82 9.60
N GLN A 728 17.65 31.52 9.91
CA GLN A 728 18.84 30.68 10.05
C GLN A 728 19.40 30.12 8.71
N ASN A 729 18.91 30.59 7.55
CA ASN A 729 19.39 30.25 6.19
C ASN A 729 19.53 28.74 5.92
N PHE A 730 18.40 28.05 5.78
CA PHE A 730 18.37 26.69 5.20
C PHE A 730 18.64 26.79 3.69
N THR A 731 19.86 26.48 3.27
CA THR A 731 20.22 26.53 1.84
C THR A 731 20.21 25.12 1.28
N TYR A 732 19.33 24.88 0.30
CA TYR A 732 19.37 23.67 -0.51
C TYR A 732 20.61 23.70 -1.38
N GLY A 733 21.56 22.78 -1.15
CA GLY A 733 22.78 22.74 -1.94
C GLY A 733 22.47 22.40 -3.40
N SER A 734 22.93 23.26 -4.30
CA SER A 734 22.85 23.09 -5.75
C SER A 734 24.20 22.65 -6.36
N ASN A 735 25.22 22.44 -5.53
CA ASN A 735 26.61 22.19 -5.93
C ASN A 735 27.22 20.94 -5.25
N TYR A 736 26.41 19.93 -4.92
CA TYR A 736 26.91 18.64 -4.42
C TYR A 736 27.51 17.82 -5.57
N ASN A 737 28.75 18.12 -5.93
CA ASN A 737 29.51 17.38 -6.94
C ASN A 737 30.39 16.35 -6.26
N CYS A 738 29.79 15.21 -5.91
CA CYS A 738 30.52 14.12 -5.28
C CYS A 738 31.57 13.53 -6.25
N PRO A 739 32.88 13.66 -5.99
CA PRO A 739 33.90 13.03 -6.82
C PRO A 739 33.72 11.52 -6.73
N SER A 740 33.75 10.80 -7.86
CA SER A 740 33.70 9.34 -7.86
C SER A 740 34.83 8.78 -6.99
N ALA A 741 34.48 8.27 -5.81
CA ALA A 741 35.43 7.66 -4.90
C ALA A 741 35.85 6.29 -5.46
N VAL A 742 36.97 6.26 -6.18
CA VAL A 742 37.62 5.02 -6.61
C VAL A 742 38.53 4.56 -5.48
N GLY A 743 37.97 3.92 -4.47
CA GLY A 743 38.78 3.37 -3.39
C GLY A 743 37.99 2.87 -2.21
N LEU A 744 37.46 1.64 -2.30
CA LEU A 744 37.23 0.84 -1.10
C LEU A 744 38.51 0.04 -0.86
N ALA A 745 39.10 0.21 0.32
CA ALA A 745 40.07 -0.77 0.80
C ALA A 745 39.32 -2.10 0.98
N ASP A 746 39.80 -3.16 0.33
CA ASP A 746 39.31 -4.52 0.54
C ASP A 746 39.47 -4.89 2.02
N LEU A 747 38.40 -4.73 2.80
CA LEU A 747 38.28 -5.44 4.07
C LEU A 747 38.06 -6.90 3.73
N LYS A 748 39.17 -7.65 3.64
CA LYS A 748 39.17 -9.12 3.62
C LYS A 748 38.49 -9.63 4.88
N VAL A 749 37.18 -9.85 4.80
CA VAL A 749 36.44 -10.68 5.76
C VAL A 749 36.46 -12.10 5.21
N ALA A 750 36.84 -13.06 6.06
CA ALA A 750 37.02 -14.47 5.70
C ALA A 750 35.88 -15.01 4.83
N ASP A 751 36.27 -15.61 3.69
CA ASP A 751 35.41 -16.07 2.58
C ASP A 751 34.45 -17.23 2.91
N ALA A 752 34.41 -17.73 4.14
CA ALA A 752 33.80 -19.03 4.42
C ALA A 752 32.26 -19.03 4.57
N GLN A 753 31.62 -17.88 4.79
CA GLN A 753 30.23 -17.83 5.30
C GLN A 753 29.20 -17.19 4.36
N LEU A 754 29.59 -16.75 3.16
CA LEU A 754 28.69 -16.04 2.24
C LEU A 754 29.01 -16.39 0.78
N ARG A 755 28.02 -16.91 0.06
CA ARG A 755 28.10 -17.29 -1.36
C ARG A 755 27.16 -16.42 -2.16
N ILE A 756 27.65 -15.91 -3.29
CA ILE A 756 26.89 -15.04 -4.19
C ILE A 756 27.10 -15.56 -5.61
N TYR A 757 26.02 -15.97 -6.27
CA TYR A 757 26.12 -16.59 -7.59
C TYR A 757 24.80 -16.50 -8.40
N PRO A 758 24.88 -16.44 -9.74
CA PRO A 758 26.10 -16.18 -10.51
C PRO A 758 26.60 -14.74 -10.29
N ASN A 759 27.89 -14.50 -10.45
CA ASN A 759 28.48 -13.16 -10.46
C ASN A 759 29.67 -13.17 -11.42
N PRO A 760 29.55 -12.63 -12.64
CA PRO A 760 28.45 -11.78 -13.13
C PRO A 760 27.06 -12.43 -13.16
N ALA A 761 26.02 -11.65 -12.89
CA ALA A 761 24.61 -12.04 -12.88
C ALA A 761 23.88 -11.37 -14.05
N ASN A 762 22.97 -12.09 -14.72
CA ASN A 762 22.14 -11.52 -15.80
C ASN A 762 20.78 -11.09 -15.23
N GLU A 763 19.91 -12.06 -14.94
CA GLU A 763 18.54 -11.79 -14.46
C GLU A 763 18.36 -12.12 -12.98
N LEU A 764 19.03 -13.15 -12.46
CA LEU A 764 18.87 -13.60 -11.07
C LEU A 764 20.21 -13.63 -10.34
N LEU A 765 20.19 -13.24 -9.07
CA LEU A 765 21.30 -13.34 -8.13
C LEU A 765 20.88 -14.12 -6.89
N ASN A 766 21.56 -15.22 -6.61
CA ASN A 766 21.38 -15.99 -5.40
C ASN A 766 22.45 -15.60 -4.37
N ILE A 767 22.00 -15.47 -3.13
CA ILE A 767 22.82 -15.17 -1.96
C ILE A 767 22.55 -16.26 -0.93
N GLU A 768 23.60 -16.94 -0.48
CA GLU A 768 23.55 -17.89 0.62
C GLU A 768 24.49 -17.45 1.73
N SER A 769 24.04 -17.56 2.98
CA SER A 769 24.78 -17.20 4.17
C SER A 769 24.66 -18.31 5.23
N ASP A 770 25.73 -18.54 5.98
CA ASP A 770 25.69 -19.45 7.13
C ASP A 770 24.91 -18.84 8.32
N LEU A 771 24.79 -17.51 8.36
CA LEU A 771 24.03 -16.76 9.36
C LEU A 771 22.74 -16.20 8.75
N MET A 772 21.70 -16.03 9.57
CA MET A 772 20.48 -15.36 9.14
C MET A 772 20.80 -13.94 8.65
N MET A 773 20.36 -13.61 7.44
CA MET A 773 20.47 -12.27 6.89
C MET A 773 19.27 -11.44 7.36
N ASN A 774 19.54 -10.23 7.86
CA ASN A 774 18.51 -9.28 8.30
C ASN A 774 18.18 -8.24 7.21
N GLU A 775 19.18 -7.84 6.44
CA GLU A 775 19.06 -6.74 5.48
C GLU A 775 20.08 -6.93 4.34
N VAL A 776 19.65 -6.74 3.10
CA VAL A 776 20.47 -6.81 1.90
C VAL A 776 20.29 -5.55 1.08
N GLN A 777 21.39 -4.85 0.84
CA GLN A 777 21.43 -3.56 0.17
C GLN A 777 22.33 -3.60 -1.06
N LEU A 778 21.87 -3.09 -2.19
CA LEU A 778 22.68 -2.91 -3.40
C LEU A 778 22.97 -1.43 -3.59
N TYR A 779 24.24 -1.08 -3.74
CA TYR A 779 24.72 0.27 -4.01
C TYR A 779 25.34 0.35 -5.40
N SER A 780 25.18 1.48 -6.08
CA SER A 780 25.91 1.78 -7.30
C SER A 780 27.38 2.11 -7.00
N THR A 781 28.22 2.21 -8.03
CA THR A 781 29.63 2.64 -7.87
C THR A 781 29.79 4.07 -7.37
N SER A 782 28.75 4.92 -7.46
CA SER A 782 28.76 6.26 -6.88
C SER A 782 28.30 6.28 -5.42
N GLY A 783 27.96 5.12 -4.83
CA GLY A 783 27.51 5.00 -3.45
C GLY A 783 26.03 5.26 -3.25
N ALA A 784 25.23 5.37 -4.32
CA ALA A 784 23.78 5.49 -4.19
C ALA A 784 23.16 4.13 -3.88
N LEU A 785 22.32 4.06 -2.85
CA LEU A 785 21.53 2.88 -2.55
C LEU A 785 20.48 2.69 -3.67
N VAL A 786 20.47 1.51 -4.28
CA VAL A 786 19.65 1.14 -5.44
C VAL A 786 18.52 0.20 -5.04
N ARG A 787 18.82 -0.77 -4.17
CA ARG A 787 17.84 -1.67 -3.57
C ARG A 787 18.11 -1.88 -2.10
N ASP A 788 17.04 -2.01 -1.33
CA ASP A 788 17.08 -2.24 0.11
C ASP A 788 16.01 -3.27 0.48
N LEU A 789 16.46 -4.47 0.87
CA LEU A 789 15.61 -5.61 1.15
C LEU A 789 15.77 -5.99 2.61
N ARG A 790 14.67 -5.99 3.37
CA ARG A 790 14.63 -6.68 4.66
C ARG A 790 14.48 -8.16 4.41
N VAL A 791 15.28 -8.95 5.10
CA VAL A 791 15.39 -10.39 4.91
C VAL A 791 15.33 -11.04 6.27
N ASN A 792 14.84 -12.27 6.33
CA ASN A 792 14.97 -13.13 7.50
C ASN A 792 15.21 -14.56 7.00
N SER A 793 16.32 -14.74 6.28
CA SER A 793 16.65 -16.00 5.64
C SER A 793 18.16 -16.18 5.49
N GLN A 794 18.60 -17.43 5.44
CA GLN A 794 19.95 -17.82 5.03
C GLN A 794 20.12 -17.88 3.51
N ARG A 795 19.02 -17.88 2.75
CA ARG A 795 19.01 -17.88 1.28
C ARG A 795 18.11 -16.79 0.73
N LEU A 796 18.58 -16.08 -0.28
CA LEU A 796 17.82 -15.04 -0.96
C LEU A 796 18.11 -15.07 -2.45
N THR A 797 17.06 -15.03 -3.26
CA THR A 797 17.16 -14.80 -4.71
C THR A 797 16.66 -13.38 -5.02
N ILE A 798 17.46 -12.61 -5.73
CA ILE A 798 17.15 -11.23 -6.15
C ILE A 798 17.00 -11.22 -7.67
N ASP A 799 15.85 -10.77 -8.14
CA ASP A 799 15.63 -10.43 -9.55
C ASP A 799 16.33 -9.09 -9.87
N LEU A 800 17.22 -9.12 -10.85
CA LEU A 800 18.03 -8.01 -11.34
C LEU A 800 17.64 -7.61 -12.78
N SER A 801 16.58 -8.18 -13.36
CA SER A 801 16.16 -7.92 -14.75
C SER A 801 15.80 -6.46 -15.04
N ASP A 802 15.42 -5.71 -14.01
CA ASP A 802 15.15 -4.26 -14.04
C ASP A 802 16.43 -3.41 -13.83
N MET A 803 17.55 -4.03 -13.46
CA MET A 803 18.80 -3.34 -13.20
C MET A 803 19.60 -3.11 -14.47
N ARG A 804 20.28 -1.96 -14.54
CA ARG A 804 21.21 -1.70 -15.64
C ARG A 804 22.44 -2.60 -15.51
N LYS A 805 22.94 -3.02 -16.67
CA LYS A 805 24.23 -3.70 -16.79
C LYS A 805 25.33 -2.82 -16.21
N GLY A 806 26.12 -3.32 -15.28
CA GLY A 806 27.10 -2.50 -14.58
C GLY A 806 27.67 -3.14 -13.31
N LEU A 807 28.50 -2.35 -12.63
CA LEU A 807 29.13 -2.72 -11.37
C LEU A 807 28.33 -2.16 -10.19
N TYR A 808 28.11 -3.01 -9.18
CA TYR A 808 27.42 -2.69 -7.94
C TYR A 808 28.18 -3.20 -6.71
N ILE A 809 27.85 -2.65 -5.55
CA ILE A 809 28.33 -3.10 -4.23
C ILE A 809 27.14 -3.67 -3.47
N LEU A 810 27.19 -4.96 -3.17
CA LEU A 810 26.23 -5.67 -2.34
C LEU A 810 26.67 -5.58 -0.88
N ARG A 811 25.79 -5.14 0.02
CA ARG A 811 26.00 -5.12 1.48
C ARG A 811 24.96 -5.99 2.15
N ILE A 812 25.37 -6.78 3.13
CA ILE A 812 24.51 -7.73 3.84
C ILE A 812 24.73 -7.59 5.34
N SER A 813 23.67 -7.40 6.10
CA SER A 813 23.69 -7.46 7.57
C SER A 813 23.31 -8.86 8.04
N ASP A 814 24.06 -9.39 9.00
CA ASP A 814 23.70 -10.61 9.72
C ASP A 814 22.82 -10.32 10.95
N GLU A 815 22.31 -11.38 11.56
CA GLU A 815 21.54 -11.40 12.83
C GLU A 815 22.25 -10.70 14.00
N LYS A 816 23.57 -10.49 13.93
CA LYS A 816 24.39 -9.82 14.95
C LYS A 816 24.60 -8.34 14.63
N GLY A 817 23.98 -7.83 13.56
CA GLY A 817 24.09 -6.45 13.10
C GLY A 817 25.41 -6.14 12.39
N LYS A 818 26.22 -7.15 12.05
CA LYS A 818 27.49 -6.95 11.35
C LYS A 818 27.26 -6.90 9.85
N TRP A 819 27.88 -5.92 9.20
CA TRP A 819 27.79 -5.72 7.75
C TRP A 819 28.97 -6.35 7.00
N THR A 820 28.66 -7.07 5.92
CA THR A 820 29.63 -7.61 4.96
C THR A 820 29.38 -7.01 3.58
N SER A 821 30.43 -6.65 2.83
CA SER A 821 30.32 -6.08 1.48
C SER A 821 30.95 -6.98 0.42
N ARG A 822 30.35 -7.02 -0.77
CA ARG A 822 30.80 -7.81 -1.93
C ARG A 822 30.57 -7.05 -3.24
N LYS A 823 31.42 -7.31 -4.23
CA LYS A 823 31.29 -6.77 -5.58
C LYS A 823 30.24 -7.57 -6.34
N LEU A 824 29.33 -6.92 -7.07
CA LEU A 824 28.34 -7.56 -7.95
C LEU A 824 28.46 -6.98 -9.36
N ILE A 825 28.53 -7.83 -10.37
CA ILE A 825 28.49 -7.42 -11.78
C ILE A 825 27.13 -7.87 -12.33
N VAL A 826 26.36 -6.92 -12.88
CA VAL A 826 25.10 -7.18 -13.61
C VAL A 826 25.39 -7.07 -15.10
N GLU A 827 25.01 -8.09 -15.88
CA GLU A 827 25.50 -8.29 -17.25
C GLU A 827 24.51 -8.06 -18.37
#